data_AF-A0A2T2Q0T7-F1
#
_entry.id   AF-A0A2T2Q0T7-F1
#
_cell.length_a   1.000
_cell.length_b   1.000
_cell.length_c   1.000
_cell.angle_alpha   90.00
_cell.angle_beta   90.00
_cell.angle_gamma   90.00
#
_symmetry.space_group_name_H-M   'P 1'
#
loop_
_entity.id
_entity.type
_entity.pdbx_description
1 polymer ?
#
loop_
_entity_poly.entity_id
_entity_poly.type
_entity_poly.pdbx_seq_one_letter_code
_entity_poly.pdbx_strand_id
1 'polypeptide(L)'
;MAVTATFSTGILTVLGDGHNNTVVLGRNAAGTIVANGGAIAIKGGPATVANTKLIQGFGQDGNDIITIDESNGAMPAANLFGGAGNDTLTGGSGGDMLFGQSGNDTLLGKGGNDLLFGGSGNDVLIGGDGNDQMFGEAGNDRMIWNPGDDSDLIEGGEGIDTAEVNGGNGSETFAITANGTRVRFDRVDPAPFSLDIGTTENLVVNAGGGDDVITATGNLAALINLTIDGGAGNDTILGGNGADRLLGGEGNDFIDGNQGNDTALLGAGNDTFQWDAGDGSDKVDGQAGADTLLFNGSNIAEHITLSAANGGRTLLTRDVANITMDLDSIETITVNARGGSDNIVVNNLAGTDVKQVNIDLGIGDGAADTVTLEGTNGANAIQISGSGTSVAVTGLPAAVTITNAEGANDALVIEGLGGNDTISAAMLAAGVVHLTIDGGAGNDTILGSAGSDTLIGGDGNDFIDGNQGNDTALLGAGNDIFQWNPGDGSDTVEGGTGVDTLRFFGASIAETMAVVANGDRALLTRDVANITMDLHGVERVDIHALGGTDHITVGDLTGTDVTRVNIDLGGPDGTPDGAVDTVSVDATQGADTYGVSGNAGGVTVFGLHASTHLTSVETTDQLTLNGLGGDDVIDASGLAAGVLQLTINGGIGNDTIRGSQGDDLISGGDGNDVALMGAGNDTFVWNPGDDNDTIEGQAGSDTLLFNGANIAETINIFANGGRAELTRDVANITMDTHGVETITFDARGGADTITVGDMSGTDVTQVKIDLGAVPGTAGGDGAADNIVINGTGGDDVITLSLNSNGALVIDGLASQVVIENFDFNDTITIKGLGGDDVIEASGVGPGGPHLVFDGGAGDDVLIGSAGNDTLLGGLGDDVLIGGGGLDVLDGGPGDNVVIQSLLAHANFHAGTLV
;
A
#
# COMPACT_ATOMS: atom_id res chain seq x y z
N MET A 1 -63.30 -73.57 -0.57
CA MET A 1 -64.77 -73.78 -0.38
C MET A 1 -65.48 -72.66 -1.14
N ALA A 2 -66.65 -72.15 -0.75
CA ALA A 2 -67.10 -70.83 -1.21
C ALA A 2 -67.24 -69.96 0.04
N VAL A 3 -67.02 -68.65 -0.07
CA VAL A 3 -67.14 -67.72 1.06
C VAL A 3 -68.49 -67.89 1.76
N THR A 4 -68.50 -68.02 3.08
CA THR A 4 -69.72 -68.25 3.88
C THR A 4 -69.90 -67.19 4.95
N ALA A 5 -71.15 -66.83 5.26
CA ALA A 5 -71.49 -65.90 6.33
C ALA A 5 -72.55 -66.48 7.29
N THR A 6 -72.32 -66.37 8.59
CA THR A 6 -73.23 -66.86 9.65
C THR A 6 -73.40 -65.82 10.75
N PHE A 7 -74.64 -65.59 11.19
CA PHE A 7 -74.99 -64.72 12.29
C PHE A 7 -75.55 -65.53 13.46
N SER A 8 -74.92 -65.40 14.63
CA SER A 8 -75.35 -66.09 15.85
C SER A 8 -74.96 -65.29 17.09
N THR A 9 -75.87 -65.20 18.07
CA THR A 9 -75.60 -64.59 19.38
C THR A 9 -75.00 -63.17 19.33
N GLY A 10 -75.37 -62.40 18.30
CA GLY A 10 -74.88 -61.03 18.09
C GLY A 10 -73.51 -60.93 17.42
N ILE A 11 -72.96 -62.03 16.89
CA ILE A 11 -71.71 -62.05 16.14
C ILE A 11 -72.01 -62.45 14.69
N LEU A 12 -71.54 -61.65 13.73
CA LEU A 12 -71.56 -61.97 12.31
C LEU A 12 -70.19 -62.48 11.90
N THR A 13 -70.07 -63.75 11.54
CA THR A 13 -68.80 -64.36 11.09
C THR A 13 -68.84 -64.61 9.59
N VAL A 14 -67.82 -64.16 8.88
CA VAL A 14 -67.57 -64.41 7.46
C VAL A 14 -66.27 -65.18 7.32
N LEU A 15 -66.34 -66.33 6.67
CA LEU A 15 -65.20 -67.21 6.41
C LEU A 15 -64.95 -67.24 4.91
N GLY A 16 -63.72 -66.89 4.53
CA GLY A 16 -63.17 -67.02 3.19
C GLY A 16 -63.10 -68.46 2.71
N ASP A 17 -62.52 -68.66 1.53
CA ASP A 17 -62.51 -69.97 0.88
C ASP A 17 -61.13 -70.56 0.57
N GLY A 18 -60.07 -69.92 1.06
CA GLY A 18 -58.67 -70.31 0.89
C GLY A 18 -58.09 -69.95 -0.49
N HIS A 19 -58.66 -68.94 -1.15
CA HIS A 19 -58.13 -68.27 -2.34
C HIS A 19 -58.42 -66.77 -2.18
N ASN A 20 -57.88 -65.94 -3.07
CA ASN A 20 -58.16 -64.51 -3.11
C ASN A 20 -59.67 -64.21 -3.04
N ASN A 21 -60.07 -63.51 -1.99
CA ASN A 21 -61.43 -63.14 -1.69
C ASN A 21 -61.62 -61.62 -1.77
N THR A 22 -62.83 -61.20 -2.11
CA THR A 22 -63.24 -59.80 -2.00
C THR A 22 -64.56 -59.77 -1.27
N VAL A 23 -64.54 -59.31 -0.03
CA VAL A 23 -65.65 -59.31 0.91
C VAL A 23 -65.89 -57.89 1.39
N VAL A 24 -67.06 -57.35 1.06
CA VAL A 24 -67.53 -56.05 1.52
C VAL A 24 -68.73 -56.26 2.44
N LEU A 25 -68.58 -55.86 3.70
CA LEU A 25 -69.62 -55.92 4.72
C LEU A 25 -70.12 -54.51 4.98
N GLY A 26 -71.31 -54.21 4.49
CA GLY A 26 -71.94 -52.90 4.69
C GLY A 26 -73.35 -53.04 5.22
N ARG A 27 -74.02 -51.93 5.45
CA ARG A 27 -75.45 -51.91 5.78
C ARG A 27 -76.27 -51.34 4.63
N ASN A 28 -77.52 -51.79 4.50
CA ASN A 28 -78.48 -51.10 3.65
C ASN A 28 -79.09 -49.89 4.40
N ALA A 29 -79.88 -49.07 3.70
CA ALA A 29 -80.56 -47.90 4.28
C ALA A 29 -81.48 -48.22 5.49
N ALA A 30 -81.90 -49.49 5.66
CA ALA A 30 -82.71 -49.94 6.79
C ALA A 30 -81.85 -50.44 7.98
N GLY A 31 -80.53 -50.35 7.91
CA GLY A 31 -79.60 -50.81 8.96
C GLY A 31 -79.41 -52.33 9.03
N THR A 32 -79.84 -53.08 8.00
CA THR A 32 -79.54 -54.51 7.87
C THR A 32 -78.16 -54.68 7.27
N ILE A 33 -77.32 -55.50 7.90
CA ILE A 33 -75.98 -55.80 7.42
C ILE A 33 -76.07 -56.80 6.26
N VAL A 34 -75.33 -56.53 5.20
CA VAL A 34 -75.26 -57.32 3.97
C VAL A 34 -73.81 -57.58 3.59
N ALA A 35 -73.52 -58.78 3.10
CA ALA A 35 -72.22 -59.17 2.59
C ALA A 35 -72.23 -59.20 1.05
N ASN A 36 -71.31 -58.48 0.41
CA ASN A 36 -71.22 -58.25 -1.05
C ASN A 36 -72.56 -57.82 -1.66
N GLY A 37 -73.21 -56.81 -1.07
CA GLY A 37 -74.52 -56.34 -1.53
C GLY A 37 -75.64 -57.38 -1.46
N GLY A 38 -75.46 -58.45 -0.66
CA GLY A 38 -76.39 -59.57 -0.53
C GLY A 38 -76.03 -60.80 -1.38
N ALA A 39 -74.94 -60.76 -2.14
CA ALA A 39 -74.47 -61.91 -2.91
C ALA A 39 -74.00 -63.07 -2.01
N ILE A 40 -73.50 -62.77 -0.82
CA ILE A 40 -73.17 -63.77 0.20
C ILE A 40 -74.33 -63.82 1.22
N ALA A 41 -75.08 -64.93 1.22
CA ALA A 41 -76.23 -65.10 2.10
C ALA A 41 -75.79 -65.34 3.56
N ILE A 42 -76.25 -64.47 4.47
CA ILE A 42 -76.02 -64.61 5.91
C ILE A 42 -77.01 -65.63 6.50
N LYS A 43 -76.49 -66.73 7.06
CA LYS A 43 -77.30 -67.79 7.69
C LYS A 43 -77.43 -67.55 9.20
N GLY A 44 -78.57 -67.90 9.81
CA GLY A 44 -78.77 -67.81 11.28
C GLY A 44 -79.66 -66.65 11.76
N GLY A 45 -80.14 -65.80 10.85
CA GLY A 45 -81.08 -64.70 11.13
C GLY A 45 -80.62 -63.40 10.49
N PRO A 46 -81.47 -62.35 10.44
CA PRO A 46 -81.06 -61.06 9.90
C PRO A 46 -80.08 -60.37 10.86
N ALA A 47 -78.85 -60.15 10.40
CA ALA A 47 -77.89 -59.28 11.05
C ALA A 47 -78.26 -57.82 10.79
N THR A 48 -78.35 -57.00 11.84
CA THR A 48 -78.57 -55.55 11.76
C THR A 48 -77.55 -54.85 12.64
N VAL A 49 -77.31 -53.57 12.40
CA VAL A 49 -76.40 -52.77 13.24
C VAL A 49 -76.84 -52.73 14.71
N ALA A 50 -78.14 -52.87 14.98
CA ALA A 50 -78.67 -52.83 16.34
C ALA A 50 -78.50 -54.15 17.11
N ASN A 51 -78.39 -55.30 16.42
CA ASN A 51 -78.30 -56.61 17.06
C ASN A 51 -76.91 -57.27 16.90
N THR A 52 -76.03 -56.67 16.13
CA THR A 52 -74.66 -57.14 15.90
C THR A 52 -73.72 -56.38 16.81
N LYS A 53 -73.07 -57.10 17.72
CA LYS A 53 -72.06 -56.57 18.63
C LYS A 53 -70.66 -56.62 18.02
N LEU A 54 -70.42 -57.62 17.18
CA LEU A 54 -69.12 -57.88 16.60
C LEU A 54 -69.28 -58.49 15.21
N ILE A 55 -68.45 -58.03 14.28
CA ILE A 55 -68.23 -58.65 12.97
C ILE A 55 -66.90 -59.41 13.03
N GLN A 56 -66.83 -60.58 12.42
CA GLN A 56 -65.59 -61.34 12.28
C GLN A 56 -65.41 -61.70 10.81
N GLY A 57 -64.29 -61.30 10.21
CA GLY A 57 -63.92 -61.65 8.83
C GLY A 57 -62.63 -62.45 8.83
N PHE A 58 -62.59 -63.57 8.11
CA PHE A 58 -61.39 -64.40 7.97
C PHE A 58 -61.12 -64.66 6.49
N GLY A 59 -59.98 -64.20 5.96
CA GLY A 59 -59.56 -64.44 4.57
C GLY A 59 -59.09 -65.88 4.33
N GLN A 60 -58.17 -66.35 5.18
CA GLN A 60 -57.49 -67.67 5.16
C GLN A 60 -56.22 -67.68 4.31
N ASP A 61 -56.27 -68.19 3.08
CA ASP A 61 -55.12 -68.26 2.18
C ASP A 61 -55.46 -67.43 0.94
N GLY A 62 -54.45 -66.82 0.30
CA GLY A 62 -54.63 -65.97 -0.87
C GLY A 62 -54.63 -64.49 -0.49
N ASN A 63 -54.57 -63.62 -1.51
CA ASN A 63 -54.59 -62.19 -1.30
C ASN A 63 -56.04 -61.71 -1.19
N ASP A 64 -56.46 -61.42 0.02
CA ASP A 64 -57.83 -61.15 0.41
C ASP A 64 -58.10 -59.67 0.63
N ILE A 65 -59.27 -59.20 0.21
CA ILE A 65 -59.78 -57.85 0.47
C ILE A 65 -61.02 -57.98 1.34
N ILE A 66 -60.94 -57.51 2.59
CA ILE A 66 -62.06 -57.51 3.53
C ILE A 66 -62.33 -56.08 3.98
N THR A 67 -63.48 -55.53 3.61
CA THR A 67 -63.84 -54.13 3.84
C THR A 67 -65.14 -54.00 4.62
N ILE A 68 -65.12 -53.25 5.71
CA ILE A 68 -66.32 -52.69 6.32
C ILE A 68 -66.72 -51.42 5.56
N ASP A 69 -67.86 -51.47 4.89
CA ASP A 69 -68.39 -50.35 4.09
C ASP A 69 -69.39 -49.53 4.90
N GLU A 70 -69.03 -48.27 5.13
CA GLU A 70 -69.81 -47.31 5.89
C GLU A 70 -70.51 -46.26 5.02
N SER A 71 -70.60 -46.49 3.70
CA SER A 71 -71.31 -45.59 2.77
C SER A 71 -72.77 -45.32 3.18
N ASN A 72 -73.41 -46.26 3.89
CA ASN A 72 -74.76 -46.10 4.44
C ASN A 72 -74.76 -45.77 5.95
N GLY A 73 -73.58 -45.48 6.52
CA GLY A 73 -73.26 -45.02 7.88
C GLY A 73 -72.71 -46.11 8.81
N ALA A 74 -72.44 -45.71 10.06
CA ALA A 74 -71.65 -46.45 11.06
C ALA A 74 -71.94 -47.95 11.21
N MET A 75 -70.89 -48.73 11.35
CA MET A 75 -70.90 -50.19 11.53
C MET A 75 -70.45 -50.58 12.96
N PRO A 76 -70.87 -51.74 13.47
CA PRO A 76 -70.34 -52.29 14.73
C PRO A 76 -68.87 -52.66 14.60
N ALA A 77 -68.19 -52.80 15.75
CA ALA A 77 -66.82 -53.29 15.83
C ALA A 77 -66.60 -54.59 15.04
N ALA A 78 -65.40 -54.76 14.49
CA ALA A 78 -64.99 -55.84 13.61
C ALA A 78 -63.63 -56.41 14.04
N ASN A 79 -63.52 -57.73 14.01
CA ASN A 79 -62.25 -58.43 14.06
C ASN A 79 -61.96 -59.03 12.68
N LEU A 80 -60.98 -58.48 11.98
CA LEU A 80 -60.62 -58.90 10.63
C LEU A 80 -59.29 -59.63 10.66
N PHE A 81 -59.22 -60.76 9.97
CA PHE A 81 -58.06 -61.62 9.88
C PHE A 81 -57.79 -61.86 8.39
N GLY A 82 -56.65 -61.39 7.88
CA GLY A 82 -56.20 -61.63 6.52
C GLY A 82 -55.87 -63.10 6.33
N GLY A 83 -54.76 -63.53 6.92
CA GLY A 83 -54.29 -64.91 6.86
C GLY A 83 -52.97 -64.98 6.10
N ALA A 84 -52.82 -65.93 5.19
CA ALA A 84 -51.63 -66.03 4.35
C ALA A 84 -51.88 -65.40 2.98
N GLY A 85 -51.06 -64.45 2.57
CA GLY A 85 -51.23 -63.68 1.35
C GLY A 85 -50.99 -62.21 1.62
N ASN A 86 -51.00 -61.40 0.57
CA ASN A 86 -50.93 -59.95 0.73
C ASN A 86 -52.36 -59.40 0.78
N ASP A 87 -52.82 -59.09 1.97
CA ASP A 87 -54.21 -58.80 2.28
C ASP A 87 -54.47 -57.30 2.41
N THR A 88 -55.70 -56.88 2.18
CA THR A 88 -56.18 -55.52 2.44
C THR A 88 -57.39 -55.58 3.35
N LEU A 89 -57.20 -55.13 4.59
CA LEU A 89 -58.21 -55.12 5.63
C LEU A 89 -58.62 -53.68 5.90
N THR A 90 -59.93 -53.42 5.91
CA THR A 90 -60.47 -52.09 6.17
C THR A 90 -61.59 -52.18 7.19
N GLY A 91 -61.37 -51.56 8.35
CA GLY A 91 -62.33 -51.37 9.42
C GLY A 91 -63.42 -50.34 9.12
N GLY A 92 -64.23 -50.07 10.13
CA GLY A 92 -65.34 -49.13 10.14
C GLY A 92 -65.20 -48.08 11.24
N SER A 93 -66.32 -47.65 11.81
CA SER A 93 -66.39 -46.63 12.88
C SER A 93 -66.49 -47.22 14.29
N GLY A 94 -66.29 -48.54 14.42
CA GLY A 94 -66.23 -49.23 15.71
C GLY A 94 -64.79 -49.46 16.09
N GLY A 95 -64.50 -49.66 17.38
CA GLY A 95 -63.16 -50.07 17.82
C GLY A 95 -62.84 -51.49 17.35
N ASP A 96 -62.08 -51.58 16.27
CA ASP A 96 -61.81 -52.75 15.47
C ASP A 96 -60.48 -53.41 15.85
N MET A 97 -60.33 -54.68 15.50
CA MET A 97 -59.07 -55.42 15.59
C MET A 97 -58.73 -56.01 14.23
N LEU A 98 -57.62 -55.57 13.63
CA LEU A 98 -57.18 -56.03 12.32
C LEU A 98 -55.87 -56.82 12.47
N PHE A 99 -55.82 -58.01 11.87
CA PHE A 99 -54.64 -58.89 11.87
C PHE A 99 -54.30 -59.26 10.43
N GLY A 100 -53.22 -58.71 9.86
CA GLY A 100 -52.72 -59.07 8.53
C GLY A 100 -52.28 -60.53 8.49
N GLN A 101 -51.37 -60.88 9.39
CA GLN A 101 -50.73 -62.18 9.60
C GLN A 101 -49.52 -62.46 8.70
N SER A 102 -49.67 -63.05 7.52
CA SER A 102 -48.51 -63.50 6.74
C SER A 102 -48.56 -63.00 5.32
N GLY A 103 -47.68 -62.09 4.98
CA GLY A 103 -47.59 -61.45 3.68
C GLY A 103 -47.43 -59.95 3.85
N ASN A 104 -47.43 -59.20 2.76
CA ASN A 104 -47.35 -57.74 2.83
C ASN A 104 -48.76 -57.18 2.81
N ASP A 105 -49.26 -56.83 3.97
CA ASP A 105 -50.65 -56.49 4.23
C ASP A 105 -50.87 -54.98 4.28
N THR A 106 -52.12 -54.56 4.10
CA THR A 106 -52.54 -53.16 4.22
C THR A 106 -53.75 -53.08 5.12
N LEU A 107 -53.60 -52.47 6.29
CA LEU A 107 -54.60 -52.39 7.35
C LEU A 107 -55.03 -50.93 7.54
N LEU A 108 -56.33 -50.67 7.42
CA LEU A 108 -56.94 -49.36 7.67
C LEU A 108 -58.00 -49.50 8.77
N GLY A 109 -57.78 -48.91 9.94
CA GLY A 109 -58.75 -48.92 11.05
C GLY A 109 -59.99 -48.07 10.75
N LYS A 110 -59.76 -46.86 10.24
CA LYS A 110 -60.70 -45.78 9.93
C LYS A 110 -61.16 -44.97 11.13
N GLY A 111 -62.07 -45.49 11.95
CA GLY A 111 -62.75 -44.67 12.95
C GLY A 111 -63.02 -45.44 14.21
N GLY A 112 -62.76 -44.85 15.36
CA GLY A 112 -62.80 -45.55 16.64
C GLY A 112 -61.39 -45.87 17.11
N ASN A 113 -61.27 -46.47 18.30
CA ASN A 113 -59.96 -46.82 18.84
C ASN A 113 -59.67 -48.28 18.47
N ASP A 114 -58.76 -48.44 17.52
CA ASP A 114 -58.46 -49.67 16.84
C ASP A 114 -57.15 -50.30 17.31
N LEU A 115 -57.00 -51.59 17.00
CA LEU A 115 -55.81 -52.36 17.27
C LEU A 115 -55.39 -53.11 16.01
N LEU A 116 -54.27 -52.69 15.42
CA LEU A 116 -53.77 -53.19 14.14
C LEU A 116 -52.48 -53.99 14.38
N PHE A 117 -52.43 -55.21 13.87
CA PHE A 117 -51.24 -56.07 13.84
C PHE A 117 -50.91 -56.42 12.40
N GLY A 118 -49.76 -55.98 11.90
CA GLY A 118 -49.27 -56.31 10.56
C GLY A 118 -49.01 -57.81 10.44
N GLY A 119 -48.05 -58.30 11.20
CA GLY A 119 -47.69 -59.71 11.21
C GLY A 119 -46.29 -59.92 10.64
N SER A 120 -46.12 -60.92 9.79
CA SER A 120 -44.87 -61.15 9.08
C SER A 120 -44.98 -60.63 7.65
N GLY A 121 -44.04 -59.81 7.22
CA GLY A 121 -44.02 -59.19 5.90
C GLY A 121 -43.79 -57.69 6.03
N ASN A 122 -43.87 -56.96 4.93
CA ASN A 122 -43.74 -55.51 4.97
C ASN A 122 -45.13 -54.89 4.85
N ASP A 123 -45.66 -54.44 5.98
CA ASP A 123 -47.05 -54.06 6.13
C ASP A 123 -47.24 -52.53 6.12
N VAL A 124 -48.45 -52.10 5.76
CA VAL A 124 -48.88 -50.70 5.83
C VAL A 124 -50.06 -50.58 6.78
N LEU A 125 -49.92 -49.80 7.85
CA LEU A 125 -50.94 -49.61 8.88
C LEU A 125 -51.35 -48.14 8.94
N ILE A 126 -52.66 -47.88 8.91
CA ILE A 126 -53.28 -46.57 9.09
C ILE A 126 -54.38 -46.72 10.14
N GLY A 127 -54.24 -46.03 11.28
CA GLY A 127 -55.22 -46.01 12.36
C GLY A 127 -56.51 -45.31 11.93
N GLY A 128 -56.43 -43.99 11.70
CA GLY A 128 -57.56 -43.14 11.35
C GLY A 128 -58.02 -42.28 12.52
N ASP A 129 -59.30 -41.88 12.51
CA ASP A 129 -59.91 -41.11 13.60
C ASP A 129 -60.01 -41.98 14.87
N GLY A 130 -59.51 -41.49 16.01
CA GLY A 130 -59.47 -42.24 17.27
C GLY A 130 -58.06 -42.51 17.77
N ASN A 131 -57.95 -43.01 19.01
CA ASN A 131 -56.65 -43.31 19.60
C ASN A 131 -56.30 -44.78 19.35
N ASP A 132 -55.42 -45.02 18.41
CA ASP A 132 -55.12 -46.35 17.88
C ASP A 132 -53.82 -46.93 18.44
N GLN A 133 -53.69 -48.24 18.31
CA GLN A 133 -52.45 -48.96 18.58
C GLN A 133 -52.06 -49.78 17.34
N MET A 134 -50.91 -49.46 16.78
CA MET A 134 -50.37 -50.09 15.57
C MET A 134 -49.09 -50.86 15.90
N PHE A 135 -49.06 -52.14 15.53
CA PHE A 135 -47.92 -53.04 15.70
C PHE A 135 -47.54 -53.62 14.35
N GLY A 136 -46.37 -53.28 13.81
CA GLY A 136 -45.85 -53.87 12.56
C GLY A 136 -45.55 -55.36 12.72
N GLU A 137 -44.88 -55.71 13.83
CA GLU A 137 -44.38 -57.03 14.18
C GLU A 137 -43.08 -57.41 13.45
N ALA A 138 -43.09 -58.14 12.34
CA ALA A 138 -41.87 -58.66 11.72
C ALA A 138 -41.78 -58.30 10.23
N GLY A 139 -40.75 -57.56 9.86
CA GLY A 139 -40.50 -57.09 8.50
C GLY A 139 -40.29 -55.58 8.52
N ASN A 140 -40.34 -54.94 7.36
CA ASN A 140 -40.11 -53.50 7.27
C ASN A 140 -41.44 -52.79 7.06
N ASP A 141 -42.02 -52.31 8.14
CA ASP A 141 -43.40 -51.83 8.20
C ASP A 141 -43.48 -50.30 8.09
N ARG A 142 -44.63 -49.82 7.61
CA ARG A 142 -44.93 -48.39 7.49
C ARG A 142 -46.23 -48.07 8.21
N MET A 143 -46.13 -47.28 9.28
CA MET A 143 -47.26 -46.82 10.07
C MET A 143 -47.50 -45.35 9.74
N ILE A 144 -48.68 -45.02 9.21
CA ILE A 144 -48.98 -43.71 8.64
C ILE A 144 -50.04 -43.01 9.48
N TRP A 145 -49.71 -41.80 9.91
CA TRP A 145 -50.62 -40.86 10.53
C TRP A 145 -51.00 -39.77 9.53
N ASN A 146 -52.29 -39.44 9.40
CA ASN A 146 -52.80 -38.45 8.46
C ASN A 146 -53.59 -37.33 9.15
N PRO A 147 -53.81 -36.17 8.47
CA PRO A 147 -54.60 -35.09 9.05
C PRO A 147 -56.03 -35.52 9.36
N GLY A 148 -56.40 -35.48 10.64
CA GLY A 148 -57.71 -35.90 11.13
C GLY A 148 -57.63 -36.98 12.20
N ASP A 149 -56.56 -37.78 12.15
CA ASP A 149 -56.26 -38.82 13.12
C ASP A 149 -56.01 -38.21 14.53
N ASP A 150 -56.19 -39.00 15.59
CA ASP A 150 -55.98 -38.54 16.98
C ASP A 150 -54.60 -39.00 17.51
N SER A 151 -54.53 -39.46 18.77
CA SER A 151 -53.27 -39.81 19.43
C SER A 151 -53.02 -41.30 19.44
N ASP A 152 -51.94 -41.74 18.80
CA ASP A 152 -51.67 -43.16 18.58
C ASP A 152 -50.42 -43.66 19.29
N LEU A 153 -50.36 -44.98 19.44
CA LEU A 153 -49.17 -45.72 19.83
C LEU A 153 -48.68 -46.54 18.64
N ILE A 154 -47.39 -46.42 18.35
CA ILE A 154 -46.73 -47.07 17.21
C ILE A 154 -45.61 -47.97 17.73
N GLU A 155 -45.64 -49.24 17.35
CA GLU A 155 -44.52 -50.17 17.49
C GLU A 155 -44.18 -50.73 16.11
N GLY A 156 -42.93 -50.57 15.67
CA GLY A 156 -42.43 -51.22 14.46
C GLY A 156 -42.25 -52.71 14.70
N GLY A 157 -41.16 -53.09 15.35
CA GLY A 157 -40.93 -54.46 15.79
C GLY A 157 -39.56 -54.96 15.36
N GLU A 158 -39.51 -56.15 14.75
CA GLU A 158 -38.29 -56.69 14.15
C GLU A 158 -38.18 -56.27 12.69
N GLY A 159 -37.20 -55.43 12.37
CA GLY A 159 -36.95 -55.02 10.99
C GLY A 159 -36.43 -53.60 10.92
N ILE A 160 -36.73 -52.91 9.82
CA ILE A 160 -36.47 -51.46 9.69
C ILE A 160 -37.80 -50.80 9.35
N ASP A 161 -38.38 -50.16 10.36
CA ASP A 161 -39.73 -49.65 10.30
C ASP A 161 -39.76 -48.13 10.10
N THR A 162 -40.88 -47.63 9.60
CA THR A 162 -41.09 -46.20 9.35
C THR A 162 -42.40 -45.74 9.96
N ALA A 163 -42.33 -44.77 10.87
CA ALA A 163 -43.46 -43.93 11.22
C ALA A 163 -43.51 -42.76 10.24
N GLU A 164 -44.62 -42.59 9.53
CA GLU A 164 -44.86 -41.46 8.63
C GLU A 164 -45.94 -40.56 9.22
N VAL A 165 -45.65 -39.27 9.31
CA VAL A 165 -46.61 -38.25 9.74
C VAL A 165 -46.84 -37.30 8.58
N ASN A 166 -48.09 -37.23 8.13
CA ASN A 166 -48.52 -36.28 7.12
C ASN A 166 -49.27 -35.12 7.80
N GLY A 167 -48.69 -33.92 7.70
CA GLY A 167 -49.25 -32.65 8.13
C GLY A 167 -50.29 -32.10 7.16
N GLY A 168 -50.81 -30.92 7.48
CA GLY A 168 -51.92 -30.30 6.80
C GLY A 168 -51.50 -29.41 5.64
N ASN A 169 -52.28 -28.34 5.42
CA ASN A 169 -51.99 -27.31 4.40
C ASN A 169 -52.03 -25.90 5.03
N GLY A 170 -51.95 -25.79 6.35
CA GLY A 170 -51.82 -24.52 7.04
C GLY A 170 -50.74 -24.63 8.11
N SER A 171 -50.27 -23.49 8.62
CA SER A 171 -49.18 -23.44 9.60
C SER A 171 -49.41 -24.34 10.82
N GLU A 172 -48.42 -25.17 11.07
CA GLU A 172 -48.38 -26.17 12.12
C GLU A 172 -47.08 -26.07 12.93
N THR A 173 -47.13 -26.56 14.16
CA THR A 173 -45.94 -26.65 15.00
C THR A 173 -45.79 -28.08 15.50
N PHE A 174 -44.69 -28.72 15.15
CA PHE A 174 -44.34 -30.08 15.52
C PHE A 174 -43.14 -30.12 16.47
N ALA A 175 -43.21 -30.98 17.48
CA ALA A 175 -42.13 -31.24 18.41
C ALA A 175 -41.83 -32.75 18.45
N ILE A 176 -40.58 -33.11 18.19
CA ILE A 176 -40.07 -34.48 18.27
C ILE A 176 -39.17 -34.54 19.49
N THR A 177 -39.52 -35.37 20.47
CA THR A 177 -38.82 -35.41 21.75
C THR A 177 -38.52 -36.83 22.19
N ALA A 178 -37.33 -37.06 22.74
CA ALA A 178 -37.05 -38.34 23.38
C ALA A 178 -37.88 -38.49 24.67
N ASN A 179 -38.51 -39.66 24.82
CA ASN A 179 -39.34 -40.02 25.96
C ASN A 179 -38.88 -41.35 26.55
N GLY A 180 -37.69 -41.33 27.18
CA GLY A 180 -37.05 -42.54 27.69
C GLY A 180 -36.40 -43.34 26.56
N THR A 181 -36.88 -44.56 26.30
CA THR A 181 -36.42 -45.42 25.18
C THR A 181 -37.35 -45.32 23.96
N ARG A 182 -38.18 -44.29 23.91
CA ARG A 182 -39.23 -44.07 22.92
C ARG A 182 -39.14 -42.64 22.40
N VAL A 183 -39.82 -42.37 21.30
CA VAL A 183 -39.94 -41.04 20.71
C VAL A 183 -41.37 -40.56 20.86
N ARG A 184 -41.54 -39.32 21.28
CA ARG A 184 -42.81 -38.63 21.33
C ARG A 184 -42.86 -37.60 20.21
N PHE A 185 -43.84 -37.71 19.33
CA PHE A 185 -44.14 -36.71 18.32
C PHE A 185 -45.39 -35.94 18.76
N ASP A 186 -45.32 -34.62 18.91
CA ASP A 186 -46.45 -33.77 19.26
C ASP A 186 -46.72 -32.78 18.13
N ARG A 187 -47.98 -32.62 17.71
CA ARG A 187 -48.42 -31.34 17.13
C ARG A 187 -48.83 -30.43 18.28
N VAL A 188 -48.26 -29.24 18.34
CA VAL A 188 -48.47 -28.25 19.40
C VAL A 188 -49.61 -27.28 19.03
N ASP A 189 -49.72 -26.90 17.76
CA ASP A 189 -50.72 -25.97 17.21
C ASP A 189 -51.07 -26.41 15.76
N PRO A 190 -52.30 -26.21 15.24
CA PRO A 190 -53.50 -25.61 15.86
C PRO A 190 -54.37 -26.56 16.71
N ALA A 191 -54.18 -27.87 16.59
CA ALA A 191 -54.97 -28.88 17.32
C ALA A 191 -54.05 -29.98 17.89
N PRO A 192 -53.77 -29.99 19.21
CA PRO A 192 -52.75 -30.88 19.75
C PRO A 192 -53.10 -32.36 19.70
N PHE A 193 -52.13 -33.16 19.27
CA PHE A 193 -52.14 -34.63 19.39
C PHE A 193 -50.74 -35.10 19.72
N SER A 194 -50.61 -36.37 20.13
CA SER A 194 -49.30 -36.98 20.37
C SER A 194 -49.23 -38.40 19.86
N LEU A 195 -48.12 -38.76 19.21
CA LEU A 195 -47.76 -40.14 18.89
C LEU A 195 -46.70 -40.63 19.87
N ASP A 196 -46.90 -41.85 20.38
CA ASP A 196 -45.92 -42.55 21.20
C ASP A 196 -45.25 -43.66 20.38
N ILE A 197 -44.08 -43.34 19.82
CA ILE A 197 -43.35 -44.16 18.86
C ILE A 197 -42.29 -44.99 19.59
N GLY A 198 -42.39 -46.31 19.45
CA GLY A 198 -41.56 -47.28 20.14
C GLY A 198 -40.43 -47.83 19.29
N THR A 199 -40.48 -49.13 19.00
CA THR A 199 -39.45 -49.88 18.26
C THR A 199 -39.46 -49.56 16.76
N THR A 200 -39.37 -48.28 16.38
CA THR A 200 -39.39 -47.81 14.99
C THR A 200 -38.11 -47.04 14.71
N GLU A 201 -37.41 -47.40 13.63
CA GLU A 201 -36.08 -46.87 13.32
C GLU A 201 -36.09 -45.56 12.54
N ASN A 202 -37.17 -45.26 11.80
CA ASN A 202 -37.27 -44.06 10.97
C ASN A 202 -38.55 -43.29 11.25
N LEU A 203 -38.44 -41.97 11.34
CA LEU A 203 -39.56 -41.05 11.36
C LEU A 203 -39.48 -40.13 10.14
N VAL A 204 -40.50 -40.22 9.30
CA VAL A 204 -40.71 -39.34 8.15
C VAL A 204 -41.81 -38.34 8.51
N VAL A 205 -41.51 -37.06 8.42
CA VAL A 205 -42.45 -35.97 8.67
C VAL A 205 -42.61 -35.18 7.39
N ASN A 206 -43.83 -35.13 6.86
CA ASN A 206 -44.19 -34.29 5.72
C ASN A 206 -45.15 -33.21 6.23
N ALA A 207 -44.67 -32.00 6.52
CA ALA A 207 -45.48 -30.96 7.15
C ALA A 207 -46.55 -30.40 6.18
N GLY A 208 -46.19 -30.27 4.89
CA GLY A 208 -47.16 -30.17 3.81
C GLY A 208 -47.25 -28.76 3.26
N GLY A 209 -48.02 -27.89 3.89
CA GLY A 209 -47.93 -26.48 3.54
C GLY A 209 -48.49 -25.53 4.59
N GLY A 210 -48.23 -24.24 4.41
CA GLY A 210 -48.27 -23.27 5.51
C GLY A 210 -46.86 -23.07 6.06
N ASP A 211 -46.66 -21.98 6.81
CA ASP A 211 -45.37 -21.73 7.47
C ASP A 211 -45.29 -22.62 8.73
N ASP A 212 -44.50 -23.69 8.67
CA ASP A 212 -44.42 -24.74 9.69
C ASP A 212 -43.18 -24.62 10.58
N VAL A 213 -43.29 -25.09 11.83
CA VAL A 213 -42.15 -25.11 12.78
C VAL A 213 -41.96 -26.53 13.30
N ILE A 214 -40.82 -27.14 13.01
CA ILE A 214 -40.45 -28.48 13.44
C ILE A 214 -39.21 -28.41 14.33
N THR A 215 -39.31 -28.97 15.54
CA THR A 215 -38.19 -28.97 16.50
C THR A 215 -37.92 -30.38 17.02
N ALA A 216 -36.71 -30.89 16.78
CA ALA A 216 -36.25 -32.19 17.27
C ALA A 216 -35.28 -32.05 18.45
N THR A 217 -35.57 -32.67 19.61
CA THR A 217 -34.73 -32.54 20.81
C THR A 217 -34.64 -33.84 21.63
N GLY A 218 -33.59 -33.96 22.45
CA GLY A 218 -33.52 -34.97 23.51
C GLY A 218 -32.66 -36.20 23.21
N ASN A 219 -31.61 -36.10 22.38
CA ASN A 219 -30.74 -37.22 22.02
C ASN A 219 -31.47 -38.32 21.22
N LEU A 220 -32.18 -37.91 20.17
CA LEU A 220 -32.98 -38.76 19.28
C LEU A 220 -32.14 -39.70 18.42
N ALA A 221 -30.88 -39.38 18.12
CA ALA A 221 -29.99 -40.20 17.28
C ALA A 221 -29.84 -41.67 17.72
N ALA A 222 -30.01 -41.94 19.02
CA ALA A 222 -29.95 -43.29 19.56
C ALA A 222 -31.28 -44.06 19.46
N LEU A 223 -32.35 -43.38 19.07
CA LEU A 223 -33.73 -43.87 19.09
C LEU A 223 -34.32 -43.95 17.68
N ILE A 224 -34.10 -42.95 16.84
CA ILE A 224 -34.76 -42.83 15.53
C ILE A 224 -33.92 -41.98 14.57
N ASN A 225 -33.99 -42.30 13.26
CA ASN A 225 -33.48 -41.45 12.19
C ASN A 225 -34.58 -40.53 11.68
N LEU A 226 -34.27 -39.26 11.43
CA LEU A 226 -35.26 -38.28 10.99
C LEU A 226 -35.14 -37.98 9.49
N THR A 227 -36.30 -37.93 8.83
CA THR A 227 -36.46 -37.26 7.53
C THR A 227 -37.60 -36.26 7.69
N ILE A 228 -37.29 -34.98 7.53
CA ILE A 228 -38.24 -33.88 7.72
C ILE A 228 -38.35 -33.12 6.41
N ASP A 229 -39.58 -32.93 5.95
CA ASP A 229 -39.95 -32.15 4.76
C ASP A 229 -40.96 -31.07 5.18
N GLY A 230 -40.56 -29.80 5.08
CA GLY A 230 -41.41 -28.64 5.40
C GLY A 230 -42.56 -28.52 4.40
N GLY A 231 -42.25 -28.61 3.11
CA GLY A 231 -43.26 -28.56 2.06
C GLY A 231 -43.40 -27.14 1.53
N ALA A 232 -44.62 -26.60 1.45
CA ALA A 232 -44.85 -25.28 0.86
C ALA A 232 -45.15 -24.22 1.93
N GLY A 233 -44.27 -23.27 2.16
CA GLY A 233 -44.36 -22.26 3.21
C GLY A 233 -42.98 -21.77 3.60
N ASN A 234 -42.89 -20.80 4.49
CA ASN A 234 -41.60 -20.42 5.08
C ASN A 234 -41.43 -21.22 6.37
N ASP A 235 -40.72 -22.33 6.26
CA ASP A 235 -40.64 -23.34 7.32
C ASP A 235 -39.41 -23.12 8.21
N THR A 236 -39.50 -23.60 9.45
CA THR A 236 -38.40 -23.60 10.43
C THR A 236 -38.14 -25.02 10.87
N ILE A 237 -36.98 -25.59 10.54
CA ILE A 237 -36.62 -26.97 10.83
C ILE A 237 -35.36 -27.02 11.70
N LEU A 238 -35.47 -27.62 12.90
CA LEU A 238 -34.34 -27.90 13.79
C LEU A 238 -34.11 -29.42 13.87
N GLY A 239 -33.04 -29.90 13.23
CA GLY A 239 -32.78 -31.28 12.78
C GLY A 239 -32.52 -32.33 13.85
N GLY A 240 -32.04 -31.96 15.04
CA GLY A 240 -31.89 -32.87 16.17
C GLY A 240 -30.44 -33.14 16.54
N ASN A 241 -30.04 -34.40 16.66
CA ASN A 241 -28.64 -34.72 16.97
C ASN A 241 -28.12 -35.95 16.21
N GLY A 242 -28.90 -36.40 15.22
CA GLY A 242 -28.66 -37.58 14.41
C GLY A 242 -27.94 -37.22 13.13
N ALA A 243 -27.90 -38.17 12.19
CA ALA A 243 -27.55 -37.85 10.81
C ALA A 243 -28.87 -37.76 10.05
N ASP A 244 -29.40 -36.56 9.95
CA ASP A 244 -30.77 -36.28 9.59
C ASP A 244 -30.87 -35.78 8.13
N ARG A 245 -32.03 -36.01 7.53
CA ARG A 245 -32.34 -35.54 6.16
C ARG A 245 -33.41 -34.47 6.23
N LEU A 246 -33.04 -33.25 5.85
CA LEU A 246 -33.86 -32.05 6.03
C LEU A 246 -34.20 -31.46 4.66
N LEU A 247 -35.48 -31.19 4.42
CA LEU A 247 -35.98 -30.55 3.21
C LEU A 247 -36.81 -29.34 3.61
N GLY A 248 -36.47 -28.16 3.10
CA GLY A 248 -37.29 -26.96 3.29
C GLY A 248 -38.52 -27.03 2.41
N GLY A 249 -38.33 -26.91 1.10
CA GLY A 249 -39.38 -27.08 0.10
C GLY A 249 -39.61 -25.83 -0.74
N GLU A 250 -40.84 -25.34 -0.88
CA GLU A 250 -41.13 -24.06 -1.53
C GLU A 250 -41.33 -22.97 -0.47
N GLY A 251 -40.54 -21.90 -0.49
CA GLY A 251 -40.65 -20.76 0.40
C GLY A 251 -39.28 -20.34 0.91
N ASN A 252 -39.22 -19.39 1.84
CA ASN A 252 -37.95 -18.95 2.43
C ASN A 252 -37.76 -19.67 3.76
N ASP A 253 -37.04 -20.77 3.74
CA ASP A 253 -36.93 -21.69 4.87
C ASP A 253 -35.72 -21.36 5.76
N PHE A 254 -35.87 -21.67 7.05
CA PHE A 254 -34.79 -21.66 8.02
C PHE A 254 -34.52 -23.09 8.49
N ILE A 255 -33.30 -23.58 8.27
CA ILE A 255 -32.92 -24.94 8.63
C ILE A 255 -31.65 -24.90 9.49
N ASP A 256 -31.66 -25.64 10.58
CA ASP A 256 -30.51 -25.85 11.46
C ASP A 256 -30.39 -27.36 11.73
N GLY A 257 -29.33 -27.99 11.22
CA GLY A 257 -29.08 -29.42 11.40
C GLY A 257 -28.91 -29.83 12.86
N ASN A 258 -28.36 -28.91 13.67
CA ASN A 258 -27.82 -29.14 15.00
C ASN A 258 -26.69 -30.21 14.95
N GLN A 259 -26.64 -31.09 15.95
CA GLN A 259 -25.56 -32.07 16.07
C GLN A 259 -25.68 -33.17 15.01
N GLY A 260 -24.53 -33.68 14.59
CA GLY A 260 -24.46 -34.80 13.65
C GLY A 260 -24.20 -34.33 12.23
N ASN A 261 -24.14 -35.27 11.29
CA ASN A 261 -23.75 -34.97 9.91
C ASN A 261 -24.99 -35.06 9.03
N ASP A 262 -25.58 -33.92 8.75
CA ASP A 262 -26.88 -33.82 8.11
C ASP A 262 -26.78 -33.65 6.60
N THR A 263 -27.88 -33.95 5.93
CA THR A 263 -28.07 -33.60 4.51
C THR A 263 -29.30 -32.72 4.37
N ALA A 264 -29.07 -31.45 4.02
CA ALA A 264 -30.11 -30.45 3.81
C ALA A 264 -30.28 -30.12 2.32
N LEU A 265 -31.54 -30.09 1.87
CA LEU A 265 -31.96 -29.59 0.56
C LEU A 265 -32.92 -28.43 0.84
N LEU A 266 -32.49 -27.20 0.62
CA LEU A 266 -33.23 -26.03 1.10
C LEU A 266 -34.50 -25.83 0.26
N GLY A 267 -34.36 -25.73 -1.06
CA GLY A 267 -35.50 -25.82 -1.96
C GLY A 267 -35.64 -24.60 -2.85
N ALA A 268 -36.87 -24.14 -3.09
CA ALA A 268 -37.14 -22.98 -3.92
C ALA A 268 -37.51 -21.78 -3.04
N GLY A 269 -36.72 -20.73 -3.10
CA GLY A 269 -36.88 -19.52 -2.32
C GLY A 269 -35.54 -19.04 -1.81
N ASN A 270 -35.53 -18.06 -0.91
CA ASN A 270 -34.29 -17.55 -0.35
C ASN A 270 -34.12 -18.13 1.05
N ASP A 271 -33.37 -19.21 1.13
CA ASP A 271 -33.30 -20.04 2.32
C ASP A 271 -32.09 -19.68 3.18
N THR A 272 -32.15 -20.09 4.45
CA THR A 272 -31.04 -19.95 5.40
C THR A 272 -30.76 -21.29 6.08
N PHE A 273 -29.55 -21.81 5.88
CA PHE A 273 -29.02 -22.89 6.71
C PHE A 273 -28.13 -22.30 7.81
N GLN A 274 -28.42 -22.59 9.07
CA GLN A 274 -27.60 -22.20 10.21
C GLN A 274 -26.73 -23.37 10.66
N TRP A 275 -25.47 -23.07 10.95
CA TRP A 275 -24.53 -23.96 11.61
C TRP A 275 -24.02 -23.28 12.87
N ASP A 276 -24.06 -23.97 14.02
CA ASP A 276 -23.59 -23.51 15.31
C ASP A 276 -22.46 -24.39 15.89
N ALA A 277 -21.68 -23.80 16.78
CA ALA A 277 -20.64 -24.52 17.51
C ALA A 277 -21.20 -25.72 18.30
N GLY A 278 -20.91 -26.92 17.82
CA GLY A 278 -21.43 -28.17 18.37
C GLY A 278 -22.01 -29.07 17.28
N ASP A 279 -22.35 -28.48 16.15
CA ASP A 279 -22.88 -29.16 14.96
C ASP A 279 -21.79 -29.97 14.25
N GLY A 280 -22.20 -30.88 13.37
CA GLY A 280 -21.28 -31.76 12.66
C GLY A 280 -20.92 -31.25 11.27
N SER A 281 -20.52 -32.20 10.41
CA SER A 281 -20.09 -31.93 9.03
C SER A 281 -21.25 -32.16 8.08
N ASP A 282 -21.93 -31.07 7.71
CA ASP A 282 -23.17 -31.14 6.93
C ASP A 282 -22.95 -31.00 5.44
N LYS A 283 -23.89 -31.57 4.68
CA LYS A 283 -24.03 -31.36 3.24
C LYS A 283 -25.27 -30.52 2.98
N VAL A 284 -25.09 -29.36 2.38
CA VAL A 284 -26.17 -28.39 2.14
C VAL A 284 -26.26 -28.07 0.66
N ASP A 285 -27.47 -28.10 0.12
CA ASP A 285 -27.79 -27.72 -1.26
C ASP A 285 -28.91 -26.67 -1.24
N GLY A 286 -28.58 -25.43 -1.60
CA GLY A 286 -29.53 -24.31 -1.59
C GLY A 286 -30.62 -24.44 -2.65
N GLN A 287 -30.30 -25.09 -3.77
CA GLN A 287 -31.16 -25.20 -4.94
C GLN A 287 -31.54 -23.85 -5.58
N ALA A 288 -32.80 -23.41 -5.48
CA ALA A 288 -33.34 -22.37 -6.34
C ALA A 288 -33.69 -21.10 -5.57
N GLY A 289 -32.74 -20.18 -5.46
CA GLY A 289 -33.03 -18.80 -5.10
C GLY A 289 -31.77 -18.04 -4.74
N ALA A 290 -31.79 -17.32 -3.62
CA ALA A 290 -30.62 -16.65 -3.09
C ALA A 290 -30.41 -17.12 -1.66
N ASP A 291 -29.57 -18.13 -1.52
CA ASP A 291 -29.48 -18.94 -0.31
C ASP A 291 -28.29 -18.52 0.54
N THR A 292 -28.46 -18.66 1.86
CA THR A 292 -27.49 -18.20 2.85
C THR A 292 -27.05 -19.34 3.77
N LEU A 293 -25.74 -19.55 3.88
CA LEU A 293 -25.16 -20.24 5.03
C LEU A 293 -24.86 -19.21 6.12
N LEU A 294 -25.44 -19.39 7.31
CA LEU A 294 -25.10 -18.68 8.53
C LEU A 294 -24.21 -19.55 9.40
N PHE A 295 -22.90 -19.36 9.31
CA PHE A 295 -21.90 -20.08 10.07
C PHE A 295 -21.54 -19.31 11.35
N ASN A 296 -21.92 -19.86 12.50
CA ASN A 296 -21.62 -19.29 13.80
C ASN A 296 -20.44 -20.03 14.46
N GLY A 297 -19.28 -19.37 14.45
CA GLY A 297 -18.08 -19.79 15.16
C GLY A 297 -18.23 -19.81 16.67
N SER A 298 -17.12 -20.09 17.35
CA SER A 298 -17.07 -20.18 18.81
C SER A 298 -16.04 -19.22 19.39
N ASN A 299 -16.21 -18.84 20.66
CA ASN A 299 -15.34 -17.88 21.34
C ASN A 299 -13.97 -18.49 21.73
N ILE A 300 -13.19 -18.95 20.74
CA ILE A 300 -11.83 -19.49 20.80
C ILE A 300 -11.13 -19.19 19.47
N ALA A 301 -9.82 -19.37 19.35
CA ALA A 301 -9.13 -19.26 18.07
C ALA A 301 -9.53 -20.39 17.11
N GLU A 302 -9.95 -20.03 15.89
CA GLU A 302 -10.42 -20.91 14.83
C GLU A 302 -9.68 -20.63 13.52
N HIS A 303 -9.48 -21.68 12.74
CA HIS A 303 -9.01 -21.56 11.36
C HIS A 303 -10.14 -22.01 10.42
N ILE A 304 -10.76 -21.05 9.75
CA ILE A 304 -11.90 -21.26 8.85
C ILE A 304 -11.44 -21.03 7.42
N THR A 305 -11.71 -21.97 6.51
CA THR A 305 -11.34 -21.84 5.09
C THR A 305 -12.52 -22.11 4.19
N LEU A 306 -12.80 -21.19 3.28
CA LEU A 306 -13.73 -21.35 2.16
C LEU A 306 -12.92 -21.62 0.89
N SER A 307 -13.25 -22.68 0.16
CA SER A 307 -12.53 -23.04 -1.08
C SER A 307 -13.44 -23.67 -2.12
N ALA A 308 -13.13 -23.46 -3.39
CA ALA A 308 -13.81 -24.16 -4.47
C ALA A 308 -13.43 -25.66 -4.47
N ALA A 309 -14.44 -26.52 -4.55
CA ALA A 309 -14.31 -27.95 -4.71
C ALA A 309 -14.65 -28.38 -6.15
N ASN A 310 -14.37 -29.64 -6.49
CA ASN A 310 -14.74 -30.18 -7.80
C ASN A 310 -16.25 -30.16 -8.00
N GLY A 311 -16.70 -29.70 -9.18
CA GLY A 311 -18.10 -29.77 -9.58
C GLY A 311 -18.94 -28.53 -9.28
N GLY A 312 -18.33 -27.39 -8.94
CA GLY A 312 -19.04 -26.13 -8.69
C GLY A 312 -19.45 -25.89 -7.24
N ARG A 313 -19.05 -26.81 -6.35
CA ARG A 313 -19.36 -26.76 -4.92
C ARG A 313 -18.34 -25.95 -4.13
N THR A 314 -18.76 -25.41 -3.00
CA THR A 314 -17.89 -24.73 -2.03
C THR A 314 -17.66 -25.64 -0.82
N LEU A 315 -16.41 -25.78 -0.42
CA LEU A 315 -16.02 -26.49 0.80
C LEU A 315 -15.72 -25.46 1.89
N LEU A 316 -16.44 -25.53 3.01
CA LEU A 316 -16.09 -24.81 4.24
C LEU A 316 -15.40 -25.80 5.18
N THR A 317 -14.20 -25.47 5.64
CA THR A 317 -13.50 -26.25 6.68
C THR A 317 -13.25 -25.41 7.91
N ARG A 318 -13.30 -26.06 9.07
CA ARG A 318 -12.91 -25.48 10.36
C ARG A 318 -12.05 -26.49 11.12
N ASP A 319 -10.93 -26.04 11.65
CA ASP A 319 -9.95 -26.88 12.35
C ASP A 319 -10.49 -27.46 13.66
N VAL A 320 -11.26 -26.68 14.42
CA VAL A 320 -11.93 -27.13 15.64
C VAL A 320 -12.98 -28.19 15.28
N ALA A 321 -12.89 -29.35 15.92
CA ALA A 321 -13.69 -30.55 15.67
C ALA A 321 -13.55 -31.16 14.26
N ASN A 322 -12.64 -30.65 13.40
CA ASN A 322 -12.45 -31.07 12.01
C ASN A 322 -13.75 -31.01 11.19
N ILE A 323 -14.42 -29.87 11.23
CA ILE A 323 -15.67 -29.66 10.49
C ILE A 323 -15.37 -29.48 9.01
N THR A 324 -16.17 -30.11 8.17
CA THR A 324 -16.08 -30.01 6.71
C THR A 324 -17.49 -30.01 6.15
N MET A 325 -17.95 -28.83 5.71
CA MET A 325 -19.27 -28.68 5.08
C MET A 325 -19.15 -28.65 3.56
N ASP A 326 -20.01 -29.40 2.88
CA ASP A 326 -20.07 -29.50 1.42
C ASP A 326 -21.31 -28.75 0.90
N LEU A 327 -21.08 -27.56 0.32
CA LEU A 327 -22.10 -26.59 -0.03
C LEU A 327 -22.29 -26.53 -1.55
N ASP A 328 -23.54 -26.52 -1.99
CA ASP A 328 -23.95 -26.42 -3.40
C ASP A 328 -25.05 -25.36 -3.53
N SER A 329 -25.02 -24.56 -4.59
CA SER A 329 -26.04 -23.53 -4.81
C SER A 329 -26.29 -22.61 -3.60
N ILE A 330 -25.23 -22.29 -2.84
CA ILE A 330 -25.26 -21.27 -1.79
C ILE A 330 -24.62 -19.99 -2.34
N GLU A 331 -25.37 -18.90 -2.39
CA GLU A 331 -24.88 -17.61 -2.89
C GLU A 331 -24.20 -16.75 -1.83
N THR A 332 -24.64 -16.84 -0.58
CA THR A 332 -24.14 -16.01 0.53
C THR A 332 -23.62 -16.86 1.66
N ILE A 333 -22.41 -16.59 2.13
CA ILE A 333 -21.86 -17.21 3.34
C ILE A 333 -21.61 -16.11 4.36
N THR A 334 -22.19 -16.23 5.55
CA THR A 334 -21.92 -15.35 6.69
C THR A 334 -21.16 -16.11 7.74
N VAL A 335 -19.98 -15.63 8.12
CA VAL A 335 -19.12 -16.20 9.16
C VAL A 335 -19.10 -15.25 10.35
N ASN A 336 -19.59 -15.71 11.49
CA ASN A 336 -19.54 -14.97 12.76
C ASN A 336 -18.50 -15.61 13.67
N ALA A 337 -17.33 -14.99 13.83
CA ALA A 337 -16.22 -15.54 14.60
C ALA A 337 -16.51 -15.55 16.13
N ARG A 338 -17.25 -14.54 16.63
CA ARG A 338 -17.71 -14.41 18.04
C ARG A 338 -16.60 -14.28 19.10
N GLY A 339 -15.33 -14.46 18.75
CA GLY A 339 -14.14 -14.03 19.51
C GLY A 339 -13.04 -15.09 19.57
N GLY A 340 -11.81 -14.72 19.87
CA GLY A 340 -10.64 -15.58 19.64
C GLY A 340 -9.69 -14.94 18.64
N SER A 341 -8.53 -15.53 18.40
CA SER A 341 -7.62 -15.06 17.34
C SER A 341 -7.88 -15.96 16.13
N ASP A 342 -8.78 -15.50 15.28
CA ASP A 342 -9.35 -16.26 14.19
C ASP A 342 -8.59 -16.00 12.88
N ASN A 343 -8.37 -17.07 12.12
CA ASN A 343 -7.83 -16.99 10.77
C ASN A 343 -8.87 -17.45 9.77
N ILE A 344 -9.41 -16.51 8.99
CA ILE A 344 -10.47 -16.75 8.02
C ILE A 344 -9.88 -16.59 6.62
N VAL A 345 -9.82 -17.68 5.88
CA VAL A 345 -9.27 -17.71 4.52
C VAL A 345 -10.39 -17.91 3.51
N VAL A 346 -10.53 -16.98 2.58
CA VAL A 346 -11.42 -17.10 1.42
C VAL A 346 -10.54 -17.31 0.20
N ASN A 347 -10.34 -18.58 -0.16
CA ASN A 347 -9.58 -18.94 -1.36
C ASN A 347 -10.34 -18.52 -2.62
N ASN A 348 -9.72 -18.73 -3.79
CA ASN A 348 -10.38 -18.54 -5.06
C ASN A 348 -11.69 -19.37 -5.17
N LEU A 349 -12.85 -18.69 -5.11
CA LEU A 349 -14.18 -19.27 -5.23
C LEU A 349 -14.73 -19.29 -6.67
N ALA A 350 -13.89 -18.99 -7.68
CA ALA A 350 -14.32 -18.96 -9.07
C ALA A 350 -14.88 -20.33 -9.51
N GLY A 351 -16.06 -20.30 -10.13
CA GLY A 351 -16.76 -21.50 -10.58
C GLY A 351 -17.71 -22.11 -9.55
N THR A 352 -17.80 -21.53 -8.35
CA THR A 352 -18.86 -21.83 -7.38
C THR A 352 -20.04 -20.86 -7.51
N ASP A 353 -21.15 -21.14 -6.82
CA ASP A 353 -22.32 -20.26 -6.78
C ASP A 353 -22.19 -19.09 -5.79
N VAL A 354 -21.17 -19.10 -4.92
CA VAL A 354 -20.96 -18.07 -3.89
C VAL A 354 -20.63 -16.73 -4.54
N LYS A 355 -21.42 -15.72 -4.22
CA LYS A 355 -21.28 -14.33 -4.71
C LYS A 355 -20.88 -13.35 -3.62
N GLN A 356 -21.21 -13.66 -2.37
CA GLN A 356 -20.97 -12.79 -1.22
C GLN A 356 -20.48 -13.59 -0.01
N VAL A 357 -19.43 -13.10 0.64
CA VAL A 357 -18.97 -13.56 1.95
C VAL A 357 -19.04 -12.40 2.93
N ASN A 358 -19.72 -12.59 4.05
CA ASN A 358 -19.81 -11.61 5.13
C ASN A 358 -19.06 -12.17 6.33
N ILE A 359 -18.11 -11.42 6.87
CA ILE A 359 -17.27 -11.82 7.99
C ILE A 359 -17.50 -10.83 9.13
N ASP A 360 -18.01 -11.33 10.25
CA ASP A 360 -18.09 -10.59 11.50
C ASP A 360 -17.02 -11.12 12.45
N LEU A 361 -16.00 -10.30 12.71
CA LEU A 361 -14.88 -10.64 13.61
C LEU A 361 -15.26 -10.57 15.10
N GLY A 362 -16.48 -10.13 15.42
CA GLY A 362 -16.94 -9.97 16.80
C GLY A 362 -16.55 -8.61 17.37
N ILE A 363 -17.23 -8.17 18.44
CA ILE A 363 -17.10 -6.80 18.96
C ILE A 363 -16.12 -6.76 20.12
N GLY A 364 -14.97 -6.11 19.92
CA GLY A 364 -14.14 -5.54 20.98
C GLY A 364 -13.49 -6.58 21.88
N ASP A 365 -13.15 -7.75 21.34
CA ASP A 365 -12.53 -8.82 22.10
C ASP A 365 -11.00 -8.61 22.25
N GLY A 366 -10.41 -7.76 21.41
CA GLY A 366 -9.01 -7.38 21.43
C GLY A 366 -8.06 -8.50 21.04
N ALA A 367 -8.58 -9.59 20.47
CA ALA A 367 -7.77 -10.60 19.82
C ALA A 367 -7.30 -10.09 18.45
N ALA A 368 -6.32 -10.79 17.86
CA ALA A 368 -5.79 -10.42 16.55
C ALA A 368 -6.33 -11.40 15.53
N ASP A 369 -7.27 -10.96 14.73
CA ASP A 369 -7.85 -11.76 13.66
C ASP A 369 -7.12 -11.51 12.34
N THR A 370 -7.13 -12.51 11.47
CA THR A 370 -6.60 -12.39 10.11
C THR A 370 -7.64 -12.86 9.12
N VAL A 371 -7.94 -12.00 8.14
CA VAL A 371 -8.74 -12.37 6.97
C VAL A 371 -7.83 -12.39 5.75
N THR A 372 -7.70 -13.55 5.10
CA THR A 372 -6.93 -13.71 3.86
C THR A 372 -7.87 -13.95 2.69
N LEU A 373 -7.76 -13.14 1.64
CA LEU A 373 -8.63 -13.20 0.46
C LEU A 373 -7.81 -13.42 -0.81
N GLU A 374 -8.14 -14.46 -1.57
CA GLU A 374 -7.45 -14.79 -2.82
C GLU A 374 -8.24 -14.36 -4.07
N GLY A 375 -7.52 -13.78 -5.03
CA GLY A 375 -7.96 -13.50 -6.39
C GLY A 375 -8.04 -14.76 -7.26
N THR A 376 -7.70 -14.61 -8.54
CA THR A 376 -7.69 -15.70 -9.52
C THR A 376 -6.33 -15.79 -10.19
N ASN A 377 -6.02 -16.89 -10.90
CA ASN A 377 -4.78 -16.97 -11.68
C ASN A 377 -4.80 -16.14 -13.00
N GLY A 378 -5.67 -15.14 -13.10
CA GLY A 378 -5.72 -14.21 -14.21
C GLY A 378 -6.11 -12.83 -13.73
N ALA A 379 -5.90 -11.82 -14.56
CA ALA A 379 -6.05 -10.40 -14.21
C ALA A 379 -7.31 -10.07 -13.39
N ASN A 380 -7.09 -9.59 -12.18
CA ASN A 380 -8.06 -9.14 -11.20
C ASN A 380 -8.10 -7.61 -11.12
N ALA A 381 -9.27 -7.07 -10.75
CA ALA A 381 -9.45 -5.65 -10.51
C ALA A 381 -10.06 -5.45 -9.12
N ILE A 382 -9.23 -5.63 -8.08
CA ILE A 382 -9.63 -5.65 -6.68
C ILE A 382 -9.71 -4.23 -6.14
N GLN A 383 -10.82 -3.91 -5.48
CA GLN A 383 -11.04 -2.63 -4.80
C GLN A 383 -11.34 -2.88 -3.33
N ILE A 384 -10.56 -2.25 -2.46
CA ILE A 384 -10.67 -2.32 -1.01
C ILE A 384 -11.10 -0.93 -0.52
N SER A 385 -12.19 -0.89 0.23
CA SER A 385 -12.73 0.36 0.77
C SER A 385 -13.25 0.12 2.18
N GLY A 386 -13.22 1.14 3.03
CA GLY A 386 -13.65 0.93 4.40
C GLY A 386 -13.45 2.14 5.30
N SER A 387 -14.23 2.17 6.39
CA SER A 387 -14.10 3.18 7.44
C SER A 387 -14.67 2.66 8.75
N GLY A 388 -14.24 3.24 9.87
CA GLY A 388 -14.63 2.76 11.19
C GLY A 388 -14.11 1.35 11.40
N THR A 389 -15.02 0.40 11.61
CA THR A 389 -14.72 -1.02 11.86
C THR A 389 -15.16 -1.92 10.69
N SER A 390 -15.25 -1.37 9.48
CA SER A 390 -15.80 -2.07 8.33
C SER A 390 -14.91 -1.95 7.09
N VAL A 391 -14.75 -3.07 6.39
CA VAL A 391 -14.05 -3.19 5.11
C VAL A 391 -14.96 -3.88 4.10
N ALA A 392 -14.91 -3.43 2.85
CA ALA A 392 -15.55 -4.07 1.70
C ALA A 392 -14.49 -4.30 0.62
N VAL A 393 -14.43 -5.53 0.12
CA VAL A 393 -13.52 -5.96 -0.94
C VAL A 393 -14.36 -6.47 -2.12
N THR A 394 -14.15 -5.87 -3.29
CA THR A 394 -14.83 -6.23 -4.54
C THR A 394 -13.81 -6.53 -5.64
N GLY A 395 -14.23 -7.18 -6.72
CA GLY A 395 -13.33 -7.60 -7.81
C GLY A 395 -12.75 -9.01 -7.66
N LEU A 396 -12.97 -9.64 -6.50
CA LEU A 396 -12.78 -11.07 -6.26
C LEU A 396 -13.94 -11.89 -6.84
N PRO A 397 -13.81 -13.23 -6.98
CA PRO A 397 -14.91 -14.11 -7.41
C PRO A 397 -16.19 -13.98 -6.58
N ALA A 398 -16.04 -13.80 -5.26
CA ALA A 398 -17.11 -13.42 -4.35
C ALA A 398 -16.73 -12.10 -3.67
N ALA A 399 -17.67 -11.15 -3.60
CA ALA A 399 -17.45 -9.93 -2.84
C ALA A 399 -17.38 -10.24 -1.34
N VAL A 400 -16.52 -9.54 -0.62
CA VAL A 400 -16.30 -9.79 0.82
C VAL A 400 -16.60 -8.52 1.59
N THR A 401 -17.37 -8.66 2.67
CA THR A 401 -17.49 -7.60 3.68
C THR A 401 -16.97 -8.10 5.01
N ILE A 402 -16.20 -7.25 5.69
CA ILE A 402 -15.67 -7.50 7.03
C ILE A 402 -16.28 -6.44 7.94
N THR A 403 -16.85 -6.85 9.06
CA THR A 403 -17.41 -5.96 10.07
C THR A 403 -16.82 -6.24 11.43
N ASN A 404 -16.83 -5.20 12.26
CA ASN A 404 -16.26 -5.20 13.60
C ASN A 404 -14.73 -5.40 13.64
N ALA A 405 -14.04 -5.06 12.56
CA ALA A 405 -12.58 -5.06 12.53
C ALA A 405 -11.98 -4.04 13.51
N GLU A 406 -10.87 -4.43 14.11
CA GLU A 406 -10.15 -3.73 15.17
C GLU A 406 -8.75 -3.38 14.67
N GLY A 407 -8.61 -2.25 13.96
CA GLY A 407 -7.39 -1.94 13.23
C GLY A 407 -6.08 -1.78 14.02
N ALA A 408 -6.10 -1.93 15.35
CA ALA A 408 -4.88 -2.08 16.14
C ALA A 408 -4.35 -3.53 16.14
N ASN A 409 -5.24 -4.52 15.97
CA ASN A 409 -4.95 -5.94 16.14
C ASN A 409 -5.22 -6.76 14.86
N ASP A 410 -6.25 -6.40 14.10
CA ASP A 410 -6.72 -7.24 13.00
C ASP A 410 -6.00 -6.94 11.69
N ALA A 411 -5.80 -8.00 10.91
CA ALA A 411 -5.12 -7.96 9.62
C ALA A 411 -6.04 -8.38 8.47
N LEU A 412 -5.87 -7.69 7.34
CA LEU A 412 -6.43 -8.08 6.06
C LEU A 412 -5.28 -8.36 5.09
N VAL A 413 -5.27 -9.56 4.54
CA VAL A 413 -4.30 -10.00 3.52
C VAL A 413 -5.04 -10.22 2.20
N ILE A 414 -4.56 -9.60 1.13
CA ILE A 414 -5.07 -9.76 -0.23
C ILE A 414 -4.00 -10.41 -1.09
N GLU A 415 -4.35 -11.50 -1.76
CA GLU A 415 -3.44 -12.28 -2.61
C GLU A 415 -3.96 -12.27 -4.07
N GLY A 416 -3.29 -11.55 -4.97
CA GLY A 416 -3.64 -11.49 -6.41
C GLY A 416 -3.45 -12.82 -7.13
N LEU A 417 -2.46 -13.61 -6.69
CA LEU A 417 -1.98 -14.87 -7.27
C LEU A 417 -1.26 -14.70 -8.59
N GLY A 418 -1.96 -14.42 -9.68
CA GLY A 418 -1.26 -14.12 -10.92
C GLY A 418 -2.13 -13.68 -12.07
N GLY A 419 -1.50 -13.25 -13.16
CA GLY A 419 -2.13 -12.32 -14.08
C GLY A 419 -1.79 -10.88 -13.71
N ASN A 420 -2.05 -9.93 -14.61
CA ASN A 420 -1.74 -8.53 -14.35
C ASN A 420 -2.90 -7.90 -13.57
N ASP A 421 -2.71 -7.73 -12.27
CA ASP A 421 -3.73 -7.33 -11.33
C ASP A 421 -3.71 -5.82 -11.08
N THR A 422 -4.88 -5.28 -10.76
CA THR A 422 -5.02 -3.93 -10.22
C THR A 422 -5.68 -4.04 -8.87
N ILE A 423 -4.92 -3.79 -7.80
CA ILE A 423 -5.36 -3.89 -6.42
C ILE A 423 -5.25 -2.50 -5.79
N SER A 424 -6.39 -1.94 -5.39
CA SER A 424 -6.43 -0.57 -4.87
C SER A 424 -7.16 -0.50 -3.54
N ALA A 425 -6.44 -0.06 -2.52
CA ALA A 425 -6.93 0.29 -1.18
C ALA A 425 -7.02 1.80 -0.94
N ALA A 426 -6.87 2.64 -1.97
CA ALA A 426 -6.90 4.10 -1.84
C ALA A 426 -8.20 4.68 -1.21
N MET A 427 -9.27 3.89 -1.10
CA MET A 427 -10.54 4.25 -0.44
C MET A 427 -10.68 3.64 0.98
N LEU A 428 -9.65 3.01 1.52
CA LEU A 428 -9.60 2.46 2.87
C LEU A 428 -8.98 3.51 3.81
N ALA A 429 -9.73 3.91 4.83
CA ALA A 429 -9.25 4.86 5.82
C ALA A 429 -8.16 4.26 6.72
N ALA A 430 -7.27 5.12 7.23
CA ALA A 430 -6.22 4.70 8.16
C ALA A 430 -6.79 4.07 9.44
N GLY A 431 -6.14 2.99 9.92
CA GLY A 431 -6.43 2.35 11.19
C GLY A 431 -7.71 1.51 11.23
N VAL A 432 -8.24 1.09 10.06
CA VAL A 432 -9.36 0.14 9.97
C VAL A 432 -8.87 -1.31 10.17
N VAL A 433 -7.77 -1.67 9.51
CA VAL A 433 -7.07 -2.98 9.58
C VAL A 433 -5.58 -2.77 9.28
N HIS A 434 -4.72 -3.70 9.71
CA HIS A 434 -3.37 -3.84 9.15
C HIS A 434 -3.47 -4.49 7.78
N LEU A 435 -3.09 -3.78 6.73
CA LEU A 435 -3.26 -4.24 5.37
C LEU A 435 -1.96 -4.84 4.83
N THR A 436 -2.08 -6.03 4.23
CA THR A 436 -1.05 -6.63 3.37
C THR A 436 -1.66 -6.90 2.01
N ILE A 437 -0.98 -6.47 0.95
CA ILE A 437 -1.36 -6.76 -0.43
C ILE A 437 -0.17 -7.47 -1.09
N ASP A 438 -0.43 -8.63 -1.70
CA ASP A 438 0.49 -9.35 -2.56
C ASP A 438 -0.10 -9.42 -3.98
N GLY A 439 0.61 -8.87 -4.97
CA GLY A 439 0.23 -8.91 -6.38
C GLY A 439 0.35 -10.31 -6.98
N GLY A 440 1.35 -11.08 -6.54
CA GLY A 440 1.66 -12.41 -7.07
C GLY A 440 2.48 -12.36 -8.36
N ALA A 441 2.10 -13.13 -9.37
CA ALA A 441 2.84 -13.23 -10.62
C ALA A 441 2.14 -12.48 -11.75
N GLY A 442 2.71 -11.38 -12.23
CA GLY A 442 2.10 -10.52 -13.23
C GLY A 442 2.78 -9.17 -13.26
N ASN A 443 2.34 -8.28 -14.15
CA ASN A 443 2.70 -6.87 -14.01
C ASN A 443 1.55 -6.18 -13.31
N ASP A 444 1.70 -5.95 -12.02
CA ASP A 444 0.63 -5.57 -11.13
C ASP A 444 0.64 -4.07 -10.83
N THR A 445 -0.51 -3.55 -10.44
CA THR A 445 -0.70 -2.16 -10.03
C THR A 445 -1.31 -2.16 -8.65
N ILE A 446 -0.52 -1.78 -7.65
CA ILE A 446 -0.90 -1.79 -6.24
C ILE A 446 -0.98 -0.36 -5.73
N LEU A 447 -2.13 0.04 -5.20
CA LEU A 447 -2.33 1.31 -4.51
C LEU A 447 -2.67 1.02 -3.04
N GLY A 448 -1.84 1.47 -2.11
CA GLY A 448 -2.03 1.35 -0.67
C GLY A 448 -3.23 2.14 -0.15
N SER A 449 -3.46 2.04 1.15
CA SER A 449 -4.50 2.69 1.94
C SER A 449 -4.04 4.07 2.43
N ALA A 450 -4.70 4.61 3.46
CA ALA A 450 -4.20 5.79 4.17
C ALA A 450 -3.44 5.44 5.46
N GLY A 451 -3.32 4.16 5.79
CA GLY A 451 -2.56 3.63 6.93
C GLY A 451 -1.23 3.06 6.50
N SER A 452 -0.43 2.58 7.46
CA SER A 452 0.81 1.87 7.17
C SER A 452 0.51 0.46 6.64
N ASP A 453 0.97 0.19 5.43
CA ASP A 453 0.71 -1.05 4.71
C ASP A 453 1.98 -1.86 4.45
N THR A 454 1.79 -3.15 4.15
CA THR A 454 2.82 -4.01 3.55
C THR A 454 2.40 -4.35 2.12
N LEU A 455 3.18 -3.92 1.14
CA LEU A 455 2.87 -4.03 -0.28
C LEU A 455 3.92 -4.92 -0.96
N ILE A 456 3.49 -6.00 -1.60
CA ILE A 456 4.34 -6.99 -2.24
C ILE A 456 3.97 -7.02 -3.73
N GLY A 457 4.91 -6.68 -4.61
CA GLY A 457 4.70 -6.73 -6.07
C GLY A 457 4.68 -8.17 -6.56
N GLY A 458 5.81 -8.86 -6.42
CA GLY A 458 5.96 -10.27 -6.72
C GLY A 458 6.82 -10.52 -7.96
N ASP A 459 6.37 -11.39 -8.87
CA ASP A 459 7.09 -11.70 -10.12
C ASP A 459 6.50 -10.86 -11.27
N GLY A 460 7.27 -9.95 -11.86
CA GLY A 460 6.90 -9.16 -13.05
C GLY A 460 7.32 -7.71 -12.91
N ASN A 461 6.87 -6.83 -13.80
CA ASN A 461 7.20 -5.40 -13.69
C ASN A 461 6.02 -4.66 -13.06
N ASP A 462 6.14 -4.37 -11.77
CA ASP A 462 5.06 -3.88 -10.93
C ASP A 462 5.10 -2.37 -10.75
N PHE A 463 3.92 -1.80 -10.51
CA PHE A 463 3.75 -0.41 -10.10
C PHE A 463 3.11 -0.38 -8.71
N ILE A 464 3.79 0.21 -7.75
CA ILE A 464 3.33 0.33 -6.37
C ILE A 464 3.31 1.80 -5.95
N ASP A 465 2.22 2.23 -5.33
CA ASP A 465 2.07 3.55 -4.72
C ASP A 465 1.49 3.36 -3.32
N GLY A 466 2.26 3.70 -2.28
CA GLY A 466 1.87 3.53 -0.88
C GLY A 466 0.68 4.40 -0.47
N ASN A 467 0.51 5.56 -1.13
CA ASN A 467 -0.32 6.67 -0.66
C ASN A 467 0.11 7.14 0.75
N GLN A 468 -0.85 7.49 1.60
CA GLN A 468 -0.56 7.97 2.96
C GLN A 468 -0.26 6.80 3.88
N GLY A 469 0.69 6.99 4.77
CA GLY A 469 1.13 5.91 5.65
C GLY A 469 2.64 5.85 5.65
N ASN A 470 3.21 5.13 6.62
CA ASN A 470 4.61 4.74 6.52
C ASN A 470 4.61 3.27 6.10
N ASP A 471 4.91 3.02 4.84
CA ASP A 471 4.69 1.74 4.20
C ASP A 471 5.97 0.93 4.08
N THR A 472 5.80 -0.37 3.92
CA THR A 472 6.88 -1.29 3.52
C THR A 472 6.53 -1.90 2.18
N ALA A 473 7.33 -1.61 1.16
CA ALA A 473 7.18 -2.15 -0.18
C ALA A 473 8.29 -3.16 -0.51
N LEU A 474 7.88 -4.35 -0.93
CA LEU A 474 8.72 -5.44 -1.40
C LEU A 474 8.42 -5.64 -2.89
N LEU A 475 9.18 -5.02 -3.78
CA LEU A 475 8.82 -4.94 -5.19
C LEU A 475 8.94 -6.32 -5.87
N GLY A 476 10.08 -7.01 -5.69
CA GLY A 476 10.19 -8.42 -6.05
C GLY A 476 11.11 -8.65 -7.25
N ALA A 477 10.62 -9.31 -8.29
CA ALA A 477 11.41 -9.70 -9.44
C ALA A 477 10.91 -9.05 -10.73
N GLY A 478 11.62 -8.04 -11.21
CA GLY A 478 11.37 -7.42 -12.50
C GLY A 478 11.97 -6.02 -12.55
N ASN A 479 11.39 -5.14 -13.35
CA ASN A 479 11.77 -3.73 -13.32
C ASN A 479 10.60 -2.95 -12.76
N ASP A 480 10.65 -2.72 -11.46
CA ASP A 480 9.51 -2.24 -10.70
C ASP A 480 9.60 -0.73 -10.48
N ILE A 481 8.44 -0.14 -10.21
CA ILE A 481 8.32 1.28 -9.89
C ILE A 481 7.60 1.41 -8.56
N PHE A 482 8.27 2.00 -7.57
CA PHE A 482 7.62 2.56 -6.40
C PHE A 482 7.42 4.06 -6.61
N GLN A 483 6.18 4.53 -6.51
CA GLN A 483 5.85 5.95 -6.64
C GLN A 483 5.58 6.57 -5.26
N TRP A 484 6.14 7.75 -5.04
CA TRP A 484 5.87 8.60 -3.89
C TRP A 484 5.34 9.95 -4.36
N ASN A 485 4.23 10.41 -3.78
CA ASN A 485 3.57 11.67 -4.11
C ASN A 485 3.46 12.61 -2.90
N PRO A 486 3.31 13.93 -3.11
CA PRO A 486 3.07 14.86 -2.01
C PRO A 486 1.82 14.53 -1.20
N GLY A 487 2.03 14.22 0.08
CA GLY A 487 0.97 13.81 1.01
C GLY A 487 1.21 12.42 1.58
N ASP A 488 2.04 11.63 0.91
CA ASP A 488 2.47 10.30 1.33
C ASP A 488 3.42 10.39 2.53
N GLY A 489 3.61 9.28 3.25
CA GLY A 489 4.47 9.24 4.44
C GLY A 489 5.90 8.82 4.14
N SER A 490 6.58 8.23 5.13
CA SER A 490 7.97 7.78 5.01
C SER A 490 8.01 6.27 4.85
N ASP A 491 8.59 5.79 3.75
CA ASP A 491 8.47 4.38 3.36
C ASP A 491 9.82 3.67 3.33
N THR A 492 9.74 2.35 3.46
CA THR A 492 10.86 1.44 3.23
C THR A 492 10.61 0.66 1.95
N VAL A 493 11.52 0.70 1.00
CA VAL A 493 11.38 0.06 -0.31
C VAL A 493 12.54 -0.92 -0.55
N GLU A 494 12.17 -2.15 -0.87
CA GLU A 494 13.07 -3.23 -1.27
C GLU A 494 12.83 -3.55 -2.74
N GLY A 495 13.76 -3.23 -3.64
CA GLY A 495 13.60 -3.45 -5.08
C GLY A 495 13.64 -4.93 -5.47
N GLY A 496 14.59 -5.69 -4.91
CA GLY A 496 14.70 -7.12 -5.16
C GLY A 496 15.61 -7.42 -6.35
N THR A 497 15.09 -8.04 -7.42
CA THR A 497 15.91 -8.37 -8.60
C THR A 497 15.41 -7.67 -9.84
N GLY A 498 16.32 -6.99 -10.53
CA GLY A 498 16.11 -6.45 -11.86
C GLY A 498 16.57 -5.02 -11.92
N VAL A 499 15.74 -4.09 -12.38
CA VAL A 499 16.11 -2.66 -12.35
C VAL A 499 14.94 -1.83 -11.86
N ASP A 500 15.03 -1.47 -10.58
CA ASP A 500 13.94 -0.93 -9.82
C ASP A 500 14.08 0.59 -9.67
N THR A 501 12.95 1.27 -9.66
CA THR A 501 12.88 2.73 -9.72
C THR A 501 12.02 3.29 -8.60
N LEU A 502 12.60 4.12 -7.75
CA LEU A 502 11.84 5.07 -6.94
C LEU A 502 11.48 6.26 -7.84
N ARG A 503 10.20 6.54 -8.04
CA ARG A 503 9.69 7.78 -8.64
C ARG A 503 9.17 8.70 -7.55
N PHE A 504 9.88 9.76 -7.28
CA PHE A 504 9.60 10.72 -6.22
C PHE A 504 9.09 12.05 -6.80
N PHE A 505 7.85 12.43 -6.48
CA PHE A 505 7.30 13.72 -6.84
C PHE A 505 7.44 14.71 -5.68
N GLY A 506 8.22 15.77 -5.87
CA GLY A 506 8.30 16.95 -5.01
C GLY A 506 7.01 17.78 -5.03
N ALA A 507 7.03 18.96 -4.44
CA ALA A 507 5.89 19.88 -4.44
C ALA A 507 6.27 21.23 -5.01
N SER A 508 5.29 21.98 -5.52
CA SER A 508 5.49 23.30 -6.14
C SER A 508 5.82 24.42 -5.11
N ILE A 509 6.87 24.22 -4.32
CA ILE A 509 7.39 25.06 -3.23
C ILE A 509 8.91 24.83 -3.13
N ALA A 510 9.64 25.65 -2.37
CA ALA A 510 11.07 25.41 -2.13
C ALA A 510 11.29 24.21 -1.22
N GLU A 511 12.15 23.27 -1.64
CA GLU A 511 12.44 22.02 -0.93
C GLU A 511 13.94 21.76 -0.81
N THR A 512 14.34 21.06 0.24
CA THR A 512 15.69 20.50 0.37
C THR A 512 15.60 18.99 0.37
N MET A 513 16.23 18.37 -0.62
CA MET A 513 16.26 16.93 -0.82
C MET A 513 17.69 16.41 -0.86
N ALA A 514 17.91 15.19 -0.39
CA ALA A 514 19.21 14.54 -0.49
C ALA A 514 19.05 13.04 -0.73
N VAL A 515 19.89 12.48 -1.60
CA VAL A 515 20.06 11.02 -1.80
C VAL A 515 21.46 10.67 -1.32
N VAL A 516 21.57 9.91 -0.22
CA VAL A 516 22.84 9.60 0.44
C VAL A 516 22.93 8.13 0.85
N ALA A 517 24.14 7.59 0.97
CA ALA A 517 24.32 6.23 1.50
C ALA A 517 24.07 6.17 3.03
N ASN A 518 23.41 5.10 3.46
CA ASN A 518 23.21 4.72 4.86
C ASN A 518 23.59 3.24 5.06
N GLY A 519 24.89 2.95 4.90
CA GLY A 519 25.38 1.57 4.85
C GLY A 519 25.26 1.01 3.43
N ASP A 520 24.64 -0.16 3.30
CA ASP A 520 24.30 -0.78 2.01
C ASP A 520 22.98 -0.25 1.41
N ARG A 521 22.29 0.62 2.13
CA ARG A 521 21.00 1.22 1.73
C ARG A 521 21.21 2.66 1.28
N ALA A 522 20.36 3.14 0.37
CA ALA A 522 20.27 4.57 0.04
C ALA A 522 19.13 5.23 0.80
N LEU A 523 19.33 6.47 1.24
CA LEU A 523 18.34 7.27 1.94
C LEU A 523 18.00 8.49 1.09
N LEU A 524 16.73 8.64 0.71
CA LEU A 524 16.21 9.91 0.21
C LEU A 524 15.55 10.67 1.36
N THR A 525 16.03 11.87 1.66
CA THR A 525 15.40 12.75 2.66
C THR A 525 14.81 13.98 2.01
N ARG A 526 13.67 14.47 2.52
CA ARG A 526 13.07 15.76 2.15
C ARG A 526 12.66 16.53 3.40
N ASP A 527 13.00 17.81 3.47
CA ASP A 527 12.74 18.68 4.63
C ASP A 527 11.24 18.96 4.84
N VAL A 528 10.48 19.14 3.76
CA VAL A 528 9.03 19.30 3.80
C VAL A 528 8.39 18.02 4.31
N ALA A 529 7.60 18.15 5.39
CA ALA A 529 6.99 17.04 6.14
C ALA A 529 7.96 16.03 6.79
N ASN A 530 9.28 16.27 6.72
CA ASN A 530 10.34 15.36 7.20
C ASN A 530 10.22 13.96 6.61
N ILE A 531 10.16 13.86 5.28
CA ILE A 531 10.03 12.58 4.58
C ILE A 531 11.38 11.89 4.50
N THR A 532 11.36 10.58 4.72
CA THR A 532 12.52 9.71 4.57
C THR A 532 12.11 8.46 3.81
N MET A 533 12.80 8.17 2.70
CA MET A 533 12.66 6.93 1.94
C MET A 533 13.91 6.08 2.18
N ASP A 534 13.74 4.89 2.77
CA ASP A 534 14.82 3.94 3.00
C ASP A 534 14.83 2.86 1.90
N LEU A 535 15.87 2.86 1.07
CA LEU A 535 15.91 2.13 -0.19
C LEU A 535 17.02 1.07 -0.19
N HIS A 536 16.66 -0.15 -0.55
CA HIS A 536 17.61 -1.23 -0.78
C HIS A 536 17.21 -2.03 -2.03
N GLY A 537 18.18 -2.46 -2.84
CA GLY A 537 17.91 -3.08 -4.14
C GLY A 537 17.25 -2.14 -5.15
N VAL A 538 17.25 -0.81 -4.95
CA VAL A 538 16.70 0.16 -5.89
C VAL A 538 17.84 0.79 -6.69
N GLU A 539 17.87 0.57 -8.01
CA GLU A 539 18.97 1.05 -8.85
C GLU A 539 18.75 2.46 -9.41
N ARG A 540 17.50 2.95 -9.48
CA ARG A 540 17.15 4.25 -10.04
C ARG A 540 16.32 5.09 -9.07
N VAL A 541 16.70 6.35 -8.92
CA VAL A 541 15.93 7.36 -8.20
C VAL A 541 15.56 8.48 -9.17
N ASP A 542 14.28 8.62 -9.46
CA ASP A 542 13.72 9.65 -10.35
C ASP A 542 13.04 10.72 -9.48
N ILE A 543 13.66 11.88 -9.35
CA ILE A 543 13.12 13.03 -8.61
C ILE A 543 12.48 14.01 -9.60
N HIS A 544 11.21 14.32 -9.41
CA HIS A 544 10.50 15.39 -10.11
C HIS A 544 10.25 16.54 -9.15
N ALA A 545 10.95 17.66 -9.30
CA ALA A 545 10.86 18.81 -8.38
C ALA A 545 9.45 19.45 -8.38
N LEU A 546 8.84 19.60 -9.56
CA LEU A 546 7.52 20.23 -9.77
C LEU A 546 7.48 21.74 -9.42
N GLY A 547 8.66 22.35 -9.38
CA GLY A 547 8.96 23.77 -9.29
C GLY A 547 9.06 24.33 -7.88
N GLY A 548 9.58 25.55 -7.75
CA GLY A 548 10.06 26.04 -6.45
C GLY A 548 11.55 26.29 -6.50
N THR A 549 12.16 26.75 -5.41
CA THR A 549 13.63 26.89 -5.34
C THR A 549 14.17 25.69 -4.62
N ASP A 550 14.64 24.70 -5.37
CA ASP A 550 14.97 23.39 -4.84
C ASP A 550 16.48 23.19 -4.65
N HIS A 551 16.84 22.58 -3.53
CA HIS A 551 18.20 22.24 -3.16
C HIS A 551 18.34 20.72 -3.10
N ILE A 552 18.98 20.11 -4.09
CA ILE A 552 19.07 18.65 -4.23
C ILE A 552 20.53 18.20 -4.12
N THR A 553 20.84 17.37 -3.12
CA THR A 553 22.17 16.77 -2.96
C THR A 553 22.17 15.31 -3.39
N VAL A 554 23.08 14.92 -4.26
CA VAL A 554 23.44 13.53 -4.53
C VAL A 554 24.79 13.28 -3.88
N GLY A 555 24.78 12.59 -2.74
CA GLY A 555 26.00 12.30 -1.99
C GLY A 555 26.80 11.13 -2.57
N ASP A 556 27.82 10.69 -1.83
CA ASP A 556 28.51 9.42 -2.11
C ASP A 556 27.53 8.25 -1.91
N LEU A 557 27.18 7.60 -3.03
CA LEU A 557 26.29 6.43 -3.08
C LEU A 557 27.05 5.11 -3.17
N THR A 558 28.38 5.13 -3.02
CA THR A 558 29.21 3.93 -3.02
C THR A 558 28.75 2.96 -1.93
N GLY A 559 28.54 1.71 -2.32
CA GLY A 559 28.09 0.65 -1.41
C GLY A 559 26.58 0.44 -1.38
N THR A 560 25.80 1.32 -2.02
CA THR A 560 24.35 1.13 -2.26
C THR A 560 24.11 0.50 -3.63
N ASP A 561 22.86 0.13 -3.92
CA ASP A 561 22.47 -0.37 -5.25
C ASP A 561 22.15 0.75 -6.25
N VAL A 562 22.04 2.01 -5.81
CA VAL A 562 21.67 3.14 -6.68
C VAL A 562 22.78 3.40 -7.69
N THR A 563 22.48 3.22 -8.97
CA THR A 563 23.39 3.47 -10.10
C THR A 563 22.99 4.68 -10.94
N ARG A 564 21.79 5.22 -10.73
CA ARG A 564 21.31 6.41 -11.43
C ARG A 564 20.38 7.26 -10.59
N VAL A 565 20.62 8.56 -10.58
CA VAL A 565 19.70 9.58 -10.07
C VAL A 565 19.28 10.48 -11.21
N ASN A 566 18.00 10.49 -11.57
CA ASN A 566 17.44 11.43 -12.52
C ASN A 566 16.73 12.55 -11.76
N ILE A 567 16.99 13.80 -12.13
CA ILE A 567 16.42 14.97 -11.47
C ILE A 567 15.79 15.84 -12.57
N ASP A 568 14.49 15.98 -12.51
CA ASP A 568 13.73 16.90 -13.35
C ASP A 568 13.41 18.17 -12.55
N LEU A 569 14.08 19.26 -12.91
CA LEU A 569 13.92 20.59 -12.29
C LEU A 569 12.67 21.32 -12.80
N GLY A 570 11.95 20.72 -13.76
CA GLY A 570 10.79 21.34 -14.36
C GLY A 570 9.60 21.48 -13.41
N GLY A 571 8.71 22.41 -13.77
CA GLY A 571 7.41 22.59 -13.14
C GLY A 571 6.44 21.44 -13.46
N PRO A 572 5.19 21.51 -12.97
CA PRO A 572 4.23 20.41 -13.10
C PRO A 572 3.81 20.06 -14.54
N ASP A 573 4.13 20.90 -15.52
CA ASP A 573 3.89 20.65 -16.94
C ASP A 573 5.10 20.04 -17.67
N GLY A 574 6.18 19.72 -16.93
CA GLY A 574 7.43 19.17 -17.46
C GLY A 574 8.24 20.19 -18.26
N THR A 575 8.02 21.49 -18.00
CA THR A 575 8.80 22.58 -18.60
C THR A 575 9.62 23.31 -17.53
N PRO A 576 10.72 23.98 -17.91
CA PRO A 576 11.51 24.80 -16.97
C PRO A 576 10.60 25.78 -16.20
N ASP A 577 10.73 25.82 -14.88
CA ASP A 577 9.79 26.49 -13.97
C ASP A 577 10.12 27.97 -13.70
N GLY A 578 11.33 28.40 -14.06
CA GLY A 578 11.87 29.76 -13.92
C GLY A 578 12.36 30.12 -12.52
N ALA A 579 12.42 29.16 -11.60
CA ALA A 579 13.07 29.32 -10.32
C ALA A 579 14.59 29.09 -10.45
N VAL A 580 15.29 29.14 -9.31
CA VAL A 580 16.73 28.90 -9.27
C VAL A 580 16.94 27.65 -8.47
N ASP A 581 17.16 26.54 -9.16
CA ASP A 581 17.42 25.28 -8.50
C ASP A 581 18.91 25.05 -8.34
N THR A 582 19.28 24.32 -7.30
CA THR A 582 20.67 23.96 -7.05
C THR A 582 20.78 22.45 -6.90
N VAL A 583 21.72 21.86 -7.62
CA VAL A 583 22.08 20.46 -7.49
C VAL A 583 23.53 20.36 -7.06
N SER A 584 23.79 19.64 -5.97
CA SER A 584 25.14 19.30 -5.52
C SER A 584 25.41 17.83 -5.77
N VAL A 585 26.55 17.50 -6.37
CA VAL A 585 26.99 16.11 -6.57
C VAL A 585 28.33 15.92 -5.90
N ASP A 586 28.35 15.02 -4.92
CA ASP A 586 29.53 14.74 -4.12
C ASP A 586 30.20 13.44 -4.59
N ALA A 587 31.53 13.50 -4.76
CA ALA A 587 32.36 12.33 -4.97
C ALA A 587 32.63 11.59 -3.64
N THR A 588 33.60 10.68 -3.62
CA THR A 588 33.97 9.90 -2.43
C THR A 588 35.00 10.66 -1.58
N GLN A 589 35.48 10.05 -0.48
CA GLN A 589 36.61 10.58 0.30
C GLN A 589 37.97 10.05 -0.19
N GLY A 590 38.01 9.43 -1.37
CA GLY A 590 39.23 8.97 -2.03
C GLY A 590 39.28 9.45 -3.47
N ALA A 591 40.42 9.21 -4.14
CA ALA A 591 40.65 9.69 -5.49
C ALA A 591 39.59 9.21 -6.51
N ASP A 592 38.93 10.17 -7.14
CA ASP A 592 37.86 9.99 -8.10
C ASP A 592 38.23 10.51 -9.49
N THR A 593 37.51 10.02 -10.50
CA THR A 593 37.62 10.54 -11.87
C THR A 593 36.24 10.59 -12.49
N TYR A 594 35.70 11.79 -12.59
CA TYR A 594 34.35 12.02 -13.05
C TYR A 594 34.26 13.31 -13.87
N GLY A 595 33.13 13.49 -14.53
CA GLY A 595 32.95 14.65 -15.39
C GLY A 595 31.48 14.98 -15.60
N VAL A 596 31.26 16.14 -16.18
CA VAL A 596 29.94 16.62 -16.57
C VAL A 596 29.93 16.93 -18.06
N SER A 597 28.84 16.54 -18.71
CA SER A 597 28.59 16.91 -20.11
C SER A 597 27.12 17.18 -20.35
N GLY A 598 26.81 18.05 -21.30
CA GLY A 598 25.41 18.40 -21.54
C GLY A 598 25.21 19.64 -22.40
N ASN A 599 23.93 19.90 -22.67
CA ASN A 599 23.44 21.12 -23.31
C ASN A 599 22.07 21.47 -22.70
N ALA A 600 21.38 22.48 -23.25
CA ALA A 600 20.05 22.90 -22.77
C ALA A 600 18.96 21.80 -22.81
N GLY A 601 19.20 20.66 -23.47
CA GLY A 601 18.32 19.49 -23.46
C GLY A 601 18.58 18.50 -22.32
N GLY A 602 19.63 18.71 -21.52
CA GLY A 602 19.96 17.90 -20.35
C GLY A 602 21.45 17.88 -20.02
N VAL A 603 21.76 17.72 -18.73
CA VAL A 603 23.11 17.67 -18.17
C VAL A 603 23.34 16.33 -17.49
N THR A 604 24.53 15.73 -17.64
CA THR A 604 24.85 14.44 -17.00
C THR A 604 26.19 14.52 -16.32
N VAL A 605 26.21 14.18 -15.03
CA VAL A 605 27.43 13.86 -14.28
C VAL A 605 27.67 12.35 -14.37
N PHE A 606 28.87 11.94 -14.77
CA PHE A 606 29.24 10.56 -15.03
C PHE A 606 30.63 10.23 -14.48
N GLY A 607 30.89 8.95 -14.19
CA GLY A 607 32.19 8.48 -13.68
C GLY A 607 32.18 8.12 -12.19
N LEU A 608 31.21 8.65 -11.43
CA LEU A 608 30.92 8.23 -10.05
C LEU A 608 30.10 6.93 -10.01
N HIS A 609 29.89 6.38 -8.80
CA HIS A 609 29.09 5.17 -8.58
C HIS A 609 27.70 5.27 -9.23
N ALA A 610 26.99 6.37 -8.96
CA ALA A 610 25.73 6.71 -9.60
C ALA A 610 25.93 7.82 -10.64
N SER A 611 25.35 7.66 -11.83
CA SER A 611 25.25 8.77 -12.78
C SER A 611 24.10 9.70 -12.41
N THR A 612 24.31 11.01 -12.40
CA THR A 612 23.26 12.01 -12.14
C THR A 612 22.85 12.69 -13.44
N HIS A 613 21.56 12.65 -13.78
CA HIS A 613 21.02 13.26 -14.99
C HIS A 613 20.03 14.37 -14.64
N LEU A 614 20.25 15.57 -15.18
CA LEU A 614 19.40 16.73 -14.98
C LEU A 614 18.62 17.03 -16.26
N THR A 615 17.32 17.23 -16.13
CA THR A 615 16.44 17.69 -17.21
C THR A 615 15.73 18.98 -16.81
N SER A 616 15.20 19.67 -17.82
CA SER A 616 14.48 20.94 -17.67
C SER A 616 15.31 22.10 -17.11
N VAL A 617 16.65 21.99 -17.12
CA VAL A 617 17.60 22.99 -16.61
C VAL A 617 17.46 24.38 -17.26
N GLU A 618 17.63 25.41 -16.44
CA GLU A 618 17.73 26.82 -16.81
C GLU A 618 19.14 27.38 -16.64
N THR A 619 19.41 28.48 -17.35
CA THR A 619 20.68 29.21 -17.23
C THR A 619 20.92 29.82 -15.84
N THR A 620 19.87 29.92 -15.03
CA THR A 620 19.93 30.44 -13.66
C THR A 620 20.17 29.34 -12.63
N ASP A 621 19.93 28.07 -12.97
CA ASP A 621 20.17 26.96 -12.06
C ASP A 621 21.65 26.77 -11.80
N GLN A 622 21.96 26.08 -10.71
CA GLN A 622 23.31 25.88 -10.23
C GLN A 622 23.63 24.40 -10.12
N LEU A 623 24.76 23.98 -10.69
CA LEU A 623 25.34 22.67 -10.45
C LEU A 623 26.65 22.85 -9.68
N THR A 624 26.76 22.20 -8.52
CA THR A 624 28.00 22.13 -7.74
C THR A 624 28.57 20.72 -7.84
N LEU A 625 29.84 20.61 -8.23
CA LEU A 625 30.60 19.37 -8.24
C LEU A 625 31.62 19.41 -7.11
N ASN A 626 31.60 18.43 -6.21
CA ASN A 626 32.52 18.36 -5.06
C ASN A 626 33.38 17.09 -5.14
N GLY A 627 34.70 17.22 -5.22
CA GLY A 627 35.63 16.09 -5.09
C GLY A 627 35.77 15.58 -3.65
N LEU A 628 35.52 16.45 -2.67
CA LEU A 628 35.65 16.20 -1.23
C LEU A 628 37.10 15.90 -0.79
N GLY A 629 37.61 14.70 -1.03
CA GLY A 629 38.95 14.33 -0.60
C GLY A 629 39.53 13.20 -1.46
N GLY A 630 40.84 13.23 -1.68
CA GLY A 630 41.49 12.38 -2.69
C GLY A 630 42.18 13.25 -3.73
N ASP A 631 43.05 12.66 -4.54
CA ASP A 631 43.59 13.37 -5.72
C ASP A 631 42.59 13.16 -6.88
N ASP A 632 41.72 14.13 -7.12
CA ASP A 632 40.56 13.99 -8.00
C ASP A 632 40.82 14.50 -9.42
N VAL A 633 40.07 13.96 -10.38
CA VAL A 633 40.01 14.47 -11.75
C VAL A 633 38.57 14.82 -12.09
N ILE A 634 38.29 16.13 -12.18
CA ILE A 634 36.95 16.66 -12.49
C ILE A 634 36.98 17.27 -13.89
N ASP A 635 36.23 16.69 -14.83
CA ASP A 635 36.22 17.13 -16.24
C ASP A 635 34.84 17.63 -16.69
N ALA A 636 34.65 18.94 -16.72
CA ALA A 636 33.44 19.63 -17.18
C ALA A 636 33.51 20.11 -18.64
N SER A 637 34.59 19.80 -19.37
CA SER A 637 34.81 20.33 -20.73
C SER A 637 33.74 19.92 -21.75
N GLY A 638 32.95 18.89 -21.43
CA GLY A 638 31.81 18.43 -22.20
C GLY A 638 30.51 19.22 -22.01
N LEU A 639 30.45 20.19 -21.08
CA LEU A 639 29.28 21.02 -20.81
C LEU A 639 29.29 22.27 -21.69
N ALA A 640 28.21 22.49 -22.44
CA ALA A 640 28.08 23.64 -23.32
C ALA A 640 27.87 24.96 -22.54
N ALA A 641 28.26 26.08 -23.16
CA ALA A 641 28.10 27.41 -22.58
C ALA A 641 26.62 27.76 -22.34
N GLY A 642 26.34 28.44 -21.22
CA GLY A 642 25.01 29.00 -20.92
C GLY A 642 23.93 27.95 -20.74
N VAL A 643 24.28 26.79 -20.18
CA VAL A 643 23.32 25.73 -19.81
C VAL A 643 22.79 25.94 -18.40
N LEU A 644 23.70 26.14 -17.44
CA LEU A 644 23.47 26.42 -16.02
C LEU A 644 24.73 27.11 -15.45
N GLN A 645 24.70 27.58 -14.21
CA GLN A 645 25.87 28.07 -13.49
C GLN A 645 26.63 26.90 -12.87
N LEU A 646 27.91 26.74 -13.20
CA LEU A 646 28.73 25.64 -12.71
C LEU A 646 29.66 26.12 -11.58
N THR A 647 29.66 25.38 -10.47
CA THR A 647 30.66 25.49 -9.41
C THR A 647 31.42 24.17 -9.30
N ILE A 648 32.75 24.22 -9.26
CA ILE A 648 33.61 23.05 -9.09
C ILE A 648 34.52 23.25 -7.88
N ASN A 649 34.46 22.32 -6.93
CA ASN A 649 35.31 22.29 -5.75
C ASN A 649 36.16 21.01 -5.79
N GLY A 650 37.48 21.14 -5.87
CA GLY A 650 38.42 19.99 -5.80
C GLY A 650 38.33 19.29 -4.45
N GLY A 651 38.56 20.03 -3.37
CA GLY A 651 38.42 19.51 -2.01
C GLY A 651 39.79 19.39 -1.34
N ILE A 652 40.10 18.22 -0.79
CA ILE A 652 41.40 17.93 -0.17
C ILE A 652 42.18 16.96 -1.05
N GLY A 653 43.33 17.37 -1.57
CA GLY A 653 44.19 16.54 -2.40
C GLY A 653 44.76 17.35 -3.55
N ASN A 654 45.54 16.70 -4.42
CA ASN A 654 46.08 17.39 -5.61
C ASN A 654 45.17 17.09 -6.79
N ASP A 655 44.29 18.03 -7.07
CA ASP A 655 43.18 17.85 -7.99
C ASP A 655 43.52 18.36 -9.39
N THR A 656 42.92 17.73 -10.39
CA THR A 656 42.98 18.18 -11.78
C THR A 656 41.58 18.53 -12.25
N ILE A 657 41.33 19.82 -12.43
CA ILE A 657 40.03 20.37 -12.80
C ILE A 657 40.09 20.86 -14.26
N ARG A 658 39.08 20.50 -15.04
CA ARG A 658 38.79 21.13 -16.35
C ARG A 658 37.39 21.73 -16.29
N GLY A 659 37.26 23.03 -16.46
CA GLY A 659 35.96 23.69 -16.54
C GLY A 659 35.26 23.48 -17.88
N SER A 660 34.11 24.12 -18.01
CA SER A 660 33.15 24.01 -19.09
C SER A 660 33.47 24.94 -20.27
N GLN A 661 32.47 25.17 -21.13
CA GLN A 661 32.54 26.16 -22.21
C GLN A 661 31.86 27.49 -21.84
N GLY A 662 31.28 27.60 -20.64
CA GLY A 662 30.70 28.83 -20.12
C GLY A 662 31.37 29.26 -18.82
N ASP A 663 30.89 30.38 -18.26
CA ASP A 663 31.45 30.99 -17.05
C ASP A 663 31.35 30.05 -15.84
N ASP A 664 32.50 29.65 -15.30
CA ASP A 664 32.61 28.73 -14.17
C ASP A 664 33.13 29.41 -12.88
N LEU A 665 32.72 28.89 -11.72
CA LEU A 665 33.32 29.18 -10.43
C LEU A 665 34.11 27.96 -9.95
N ILE A 666 35.43 28.10 -9.80
CA ILE A 666 36.32 26.96 -9.51
C ILE A 666 37.10 27.23 -8.22
N SER A 667 37.25 26.24 -7.35
CA SER A 667 38.18 26.26 -6.23
C SER A 667 38.90 24.91 -6.16
N GLY A 668 40.23 24.95 -6.05
CA GLY A 668 41.05 23.76 -5.87
C GLY A 668 40.85 23.17 -4.46
N GLY A 669 41.10 24.01 -3.44
CA GLY A 669 40.99 23.62 -2.05
C GLY A 669 42.36 23.31 -1.43
N ASP A 670 42.41 22.36 -0.51
CA ASP A 670 43.65 21.99 0.20
C ASP A 670 44.46 20.97 -0.60
N GLY A 671 45.42 21.45 -1.37
CA GLY A 671 46.47 20.68 -2.03
C GLY A 671 47.05 21.44 -3.21
N ASN A 672 47.88 20.77 -4.02
CA ASN A 672 48.51 21.45 -5.16
C ASN A 672 47.74 21.15 -6.44
N ASP A 673 46.82 22.04 -6.79
CA ASP A 673 45.82 21.76 -7.81
C ASP A 673 46.22 22.29 -9.18
N VAL A 674 45.63 21.67 -10.21
CA VAL A 674 45.78 22.10 -11.61
C VAL A 674 44.40 22.39 -12.17
N ALA A 675 44.09 23.65 -12.44
CA ALA A 675 42.83 24.07 -13.02
C ALA A 675 43.01 24.56 -14.47
N LEU A 676 42.29 23.94 -15.39
CA LEU A 676 42.14 24.39 -16.77
C LEU A 676 40.72 24.95 -16.90
N MET A 677 40.54 26.26 -16.78
CA MET A 677 39.22 26.87 -16.54
C MET A 677 38.28 26.75 -17.75
N GLY A 678 38.80 26.85 -18.97
CA GLY A 678 38.03 26.49 -20.16
C GLY A 678 37.71 27.69 -21.04
N ALA A 679 36.51 27.73 -21.61
CA ALA A 679 36.05 28.92 -22.30
C ALA A 679 34.96 29.56 -21.46
N GLY A 680 34.89 30.89 -21.42
CA GLY A 680 34.00 31.57 -20.49
C GLY A 680 34.74 32.69 -19.79
N ASN A 681 34.03 33.49 -18.98
CA ASN A 681 34.67 34.39 -18.04
C ASN A 681 34.72 33.67 -16.70
N ASP A 682 35.81 32.94 -16.47
CA ASP A 682 35.90 32.02 -15.34
C ASP A 682 36.45 32.72 -14.11
N THR A 683 36.08 32.23 -12.94
CA THR A 683 36.64 32.71 -11.67
C THR A 683 37.23 31.55 -10.88
N PHE A 684 38.56 31.57 -10.68
CA PHE A 684 39.21 30.71 -9.70
C PHE A 684 39.25 31.39 -8.34
N VAL A 685 38.70 30.74 -7.32
CA VAL A 685 38.72 31.20 -5.94
C VAL A 685 39.82 30.49 -5.20
N TRP A 686 40.75 31.27 -4.70
CA TRP A 686 41.79 30.83 -3.79
C TRP A 686 41.49 31.39 -2.39
N ASN A 687 41.37 30.52 -1.39
CA ASN A 687 41.02 30.85 -0.02
C ASN A 687 42.18 30.61 0.95
N PRO A 688 42.18 31.26 2.12
CA PRO A 688 43.12 30.91 3.17
C PRO A 688 42.95 29.44 3.59
N GLY A 689 44.01 28.66 3.46
CA GLY A 689 44.00 27.21 3.69
C GLY A 689 44.29 26.43 2.42
N ASP A 690 44.11 27.05 1.25
CA ASP A 690 44.48 26.46 -0.04
C ASP A 690 46.01 26.48 -0.21
N ASP A 691 46.53 25.53 -0.99
CA ASP A 691 47.97 25.27 -1.14
C ASP A 691 48.49 25.88 -2.48
N ASN A 692 49.46 25.25 -3.16
CA ASN A 692 50.08 25.81 -4.37
C ASN A 692 49.39 25.33 -5.64
N ASP A 693 48.71 26.21 -6.36
CA ASP A 693 47.98 25.81 -7.55
C ASP A 693 48.69 26.22 -8.85
N THR A 694 48.25 25.62 -9.95
CA THR A 694 48.56 26.02 -11.33
C THR A 694 47.26 26.25 -12.10
N ILE A 695 47.05 27.45 -12.60
CA ILE A 695 45.81 27.84 -13.31
C ILE A 695 46.08 28.21 -14.75
N GLU A 696 45.23 27.71 -15.66
CA GLU A 696 45.10 28.14 -17.04
C GLU A 696 43.70 28.74 -17.24
N GLY A 697 43.56 30.05 -17.45
CA GLY A 697 42.26 30.66 -17.73
C GLY A 697 41.73 30.34 -19.12
N GLN A 698 42.64 30.18 -20.10
CA GLN A 698 42.33 29.84 -21.48
C GLN A 698 41.55 30.93 -22.23
N ALA A 699 40.24 30.78 -22.48
CA ALA A 699 39.54 31.63 -23.45
C ALA A 699 38.37 32.40 -22.83
N GLY A 700 38.63 33.66 -22.46
CA GLY A 700 37.60 34.64 -22.17
C GLY A 700 38.20 35.81 -21.39
N SER A 701 37.53 36.22 -20.31
CA SER A 701 38.04 37.23 -19.38
C SER A 701 38.04 36.62 -18.00
N ASP A 702 39.18 36.08 -17.62
CA ASP A 702 39.31 35.20 -16.48
C ASP A 702 39.81 35.93 -15.25
N THR A 703 39.32 35.51 -14.09
CA THR A 703 39.60 36.14 -12.80
C THR A 703 40.20 35.16 -11.82
N LEU A 704 41.36 35.50 -11.25
CA LEU A 704 41.81 34.91 -9.99
C LEU A 704 41.29 35.78 -8.84
N LEU A 705 40.41 35.22 -8.02
CA LEU A 705 39.98 35.80 -6.75
C LEU A 705 40.83 35.24 -5.61
N PHE A 706 41.81 36.01 -5.17
CA PHE A 706 42.72 35.67 -4.09
C PHE A 706 42.24 36.28 -2.77
N ASN A 707 41.80 35.43 -1.86
CA ASN A 707 41.33 35.88 -0.55
C ASN A 707 42.44 35.84 0.51
N GLY A 708 42.75 37.00 1.07
CA GLY A 708 43.63 37.17 2.22
C GLY A 708 43.05 36.56 3.51
N ALA A 709 43.89 36.43 4.53
CA ALA A 709 43.47 36.14 5.89
C ALA A 709 43.63 37.39 6.75
N ASN A 710 42.74 37.56 7.73
CA ASN A 710 42.73 38.66 8.69
C ASN A 710 43.96 38.70 9.63
N ILE A 711 45.16 38.82 9.06
CA ILE A 711 46.51 38.82 9.65
C ILE A 711 47.42 39.62 8.73
N ALA A 712 48.56 40.10 9.22
CA ALA A 712 49.53 40.79 8.36
C ALA A 712 50.20 39.83 7.38
N GLU A 713 50.13 40.14 6.09
CA GLU A 713 50.58 39.28 4.99
C GLU A 713 51.57 40.00 4.09
N THR A 714 52.46 39.24 3.44
CA THR A 714 53.27 39.74 2.34
C THR A 714 52.87 39.02 1.05
N ILE A 715 52.29 39.77 0.12
CA ILE A 715 51.83 39.29 -1.19
C ILE A 715 52.69 39.92 -2.28
N ASN A 716 53.11 39.10 -3.22
CA ASN A 716 53.98 39.50 -4.32
C ASN A 716 53.39 38.96 -5.62
N ILE A 717 53.09 39.83 -6.58
CA ILE A 717 52.50 39.50 -7.89
C ILE A 717 53.51 39.90 -8.95
N PHE A 718 54.11 38.95 -9.66
CA PHE A 718 55.18 39.21 -10.62
C PHE A 718 55.01 38.41 -11.91
N ALA A 719 55.51 38.95 -13.03
CA ALA A 719 55.65 38.16 -14.25
C ALA A 719 56.76 37.09 -14.10
N ASN A 720 56.43 35.85 -14.43
CA ASN A 720 57.36 34.73 -14.60
C ASN A 720 57.31 34.22 -16.05
N GLY A 721 57.90 35.02 -16.95
CA GLY A 721 57.79 34.77 -18.39
C GLY A 721 56.42 35.19 -18.91
N GLY A 722 55.67 34.24 -19.50
CA GLY A 722 54.29 34.49 -19.96
C GLY A 722 53.24 34.35 -18.86
N ARG A 723 53.65 33.96 -17.65
CA ARG A 723 52.77 33.64 -16.52
C ARG A 723 52.82 34.71 -15.45
N ALA A 724 51.78 34.85 -14.66
CA ALA A 724 51.78 35.63 -13.44
C ALA A 724 51.98 34.69 -12.24
N GLU A 725 53.04 34.94 -11.47
CA GLU A 725 53.35 34.22 -10.25
C GLU A 725 52.95 35.08 -9.04
N LEU A 726 52.08 34.56 -8.19
CA LEU A 726 51.72 35.18 -6.92
C LEU A 726 52.36 34.39 -5.78
N THR A 727 53.00 35.07 -4.83
CA THR A 727 53.52 34.42 -3.63
C THR A 727 52.99 35.08 -2.36
N ARG A 728 52.70 34.24 -1.36
CA ARG A 728 52.25 34.64 -0.03
C ARG A 728 53.20 34.06 1.02
N ASP A 729 53.65 34.90 1.95
CA ASP A 729 54.56 34.49 3.02
C ASP A 729 53.91 33.55 4.04
N VAL A 730 52.62 33.75 4.31
CA VAL A 730 51.79 32.82 5.08
C VAL A 730 51.66 31.50 4.31
N ALA A 731 51.99 30.40 4.98
CA ALA A 731 52.08 29.03 4.43
C ALA A 731 53.13 28.82 3.30
N ASN A 732 53.84 29.86 2.85
CA ASN A 732 54.78 29.82 1.71
C ASN A 732 54.11 29.35 0.41
N ILE A 733 52.99 29.99 0.08
CA ILE A 733 52.20 29.62 -1.09
C ILE A 733 52.75 30.30 -2.35
N THR A 734 52.72 29.56 -3.45
CA THR A 734 53.00 30.04 -4.80
C THR A 734 51.87 29.63 -5.73
N MET A 735 51.23 30.61 -6.35
CA MET A 735 50.21 30.44 -7.38
C MET A 735 50.81 30.80 -8.73
N ASP A 736 50.82 29.86 -9.68
CA ASP A 736 51.24 30.08 -11.06
C ASP A 736 50.04 30.16 -12.02
N THR A 737 49.78 31.33 -12.61
CA THR A 737 48.64 31.55 -13.52
C THR A 737 49.08 31.92 -14.94
N HIS A 738 48.32 31.44 -15.92
CA HIS A 738 48.47 31.80 -17.33
C HIS A 738 47.08 31.98 -17.97
N GLY A 739 46.92 32.94 -18.88
CA GLY A 739 45.62 33.27 -19.46
C GLY A 739 44.61 33.81 -18.43
N VAL A 740 45.07 34.47 -17.36
CA VAL A 740 44.19 35.16 -16.39
C VAL A 740 44.36 36.66 -16.59
N GLU A 741 43.27 37.36 -16.94
CA GLU A 741 43.29 38.79 -17.24
C GLU A 741 43.10 39.68 -16.01
N THR A 742 42.38 39.20 -14.99
CA THR A 742 42.09 39.95 -13.77
C THR A 742 42.56 39.20 -12.53
N ILE A 743 43.37 39.85 -11.71
CA ILE A 743 43.68 39.35 -10.36
C ILE A 743 42.97 40.26 -9.36
N THR A 744 42.10 39.70 -8.55
CA THR A 744 41.47 40.40 -7.42
C THR A 744 42.05 39.88 -6.13
N PHE A 745 42.65 40.75 -5.33
CA PHE A 745 43.09 40.46 -3.98
C PHE A 745 42.16 41.10 -2.96
N ASP A 746 41.53 40.29 -2.13
CA ASP A 746 40.69 40.72 -1.02
C ASP A 746 41.46 40.58 0.29
N ALA A 747 41.93 41.68 0.89
CA ALA A 747 42.78 41.63 2.09
C ALA A 747 42.11 40.96 3.30
N ARG A 748 40.82 41.25 3.54
CA ARG A 748 40.05 40.75 4.71
C ARG A 748 40.64 41.15 6.07
N GLY A 749 41.54 42.13 6.07
CA GLY A 749 42.15 42.81 7.19
C GLY A 749 43.56 42.33 7.54
N GLY A 750 44.30 43.10 8.34
CA GLY A 750 45.72 42.83 8.61
C GLY A 750 46.59 43.98 8.11
N ALA A 751 47.83 44.10 8.59
CA ALA A 751 48.74 45.13 8.08
C ALA A 751 49.55 44.54 6.92
N ASP A 752 48.98 44.62 5.72
CA ASP A 752 49.42 43.86 4.56
C ASP A 752 50.46 44.61 3.74
N THR A 753 51.38 43.86 3.15
CA THR A 753 52.36 44.37 2.19
C THR A 753 52.15 43.70 0.85
N ILE A 754 51.64 44.44 -0.13
CA ILE A 754 51.31 43.91 -1.46
C ILE A 754 52.22 44.56 -2.48
N THR A 755 53.02 43.75 -3.18
CA THR A 755 53.89 44.22 -4.26
C THR A 755 53.35 43.74 -5.60
N VAL A 756 53.01 44.67 -6.49
CA VAL A 756 52.69 44.41 -7.90
C VAL A 756 53.90 44.77 -8.75
N GLY A 757 54.51 43.77 -9.38
CA GLY A 757 55.64 43.93 -10.28
C GLY A 757 55.26 44.39 -11.68
N ASP A 758 56.26 44.46 -12.56
CA ASP A 758 56.02 44.61 -13.99
C ASP A 758 55.35 43.34 -14.55
N MET A 759 54.11 43.51 -15.00
CA MET A 759 53.28 42.44 -15.57
C MET A 759 53.46 42.29 -17.10
N SER A 760 54.39 43.03 -17.69
CA SER A 760 54.67 42.97 -19.13
C SER A 760 54.98 41.54 -19.59
N GLY A 761 54.25 41.09 -20.61
CA GLY A 761 54.42 39.76 -21.19
C GLY A 761 53.49 38.68 -20.63
N THR A 762 52.73 39.00 -19.58
CA THR A 762 51.62 38.17 -19.07
C THR A 762 50.28 38.59 -19.70
N ASP A 763 49.22 37.81 -19.45
CA ASP A 763 47.86 38.13 -19.89
C ASP A 763 47.12 39.08 -18.91
N VAL A 764 47.70 39.35 -17.73
CA VAL A 764 47.06 40.19 -16.70
C VAL A 764 46.92 41.62 -17.20
N THR A 765 45.68 42.08 -17.33
CA THR A 765 45.33 43.45 -17.72
C THR A 765 44.89 44.30 -16.54
N GLN A 766 44.45 43.68 -15.44
CA GLN A 766 44.03 44.39 -14.23
C GLN A 766 44.42 43.64 -12.95
N VAL A 767 44.96 44.38 -11.99
CA VAL A 767 45.13 43.93 -10.60
C VAL A 767 44.26 44.80 -9.70
N LYS A 768 43.25 44.20 -9.11
CA LYS A 768 42.34 44.83 -8.16
C LYS A 768 42.74 44.44 -6.74
N ILE A 769 42.81 45.40 -5.84
CA ILE A 769 43.16 45.20 -4.43
C ILE A 769 42.06 45.85 -3.60
N ASP A 770 41.34 45.07 -2.80
CA ASP A 770 40.38 45.55 -1.80
C ASP A 770 41.03 45.47 -0.41
N LEU A 771 41.31 46.63 0.21
CA LEU A 771 41.88 46.74 1.56
C LEU A 771 40.80 46.74 2.66
N GLY A 772 39.55 46.41 2.33
CA GLY A 772 38.47 46.30 3.29
C GLY A 772 38.58 45.05 4.18
N ALA A 773 38.17 45.19 5.44
CA ALA A 773 38.04 44.05 6.37
C ALA A 773 36.96 43.03 5.92
N VAL A 774 35.97 43.49 5.16
CA VAL A 774 34.90 42.65 4.59
C VAL A 774 34.78 42.99 3.10
N PRO A 775 35.08 42.05 2.20
CA PRO A 775 35.07 42.30 0.76
C PRO A 775 33.75 42.88 0.27
N GLY A 776 33.84 43.87 -0.63
CA GLY A 776 32.66 44.50 -1.23
C GLY A 776 31.86 45.43 -0.29
N THR A 777 32.34 45.65 0.94
CA THR A 777 31.80 46.71 1.82
C THR A 777 32.64 47.98 1.72
N ALA A 778 32.03 49.13 1.95
CA ALA A 778 32.73 50.41 1.88
C ALA A 778 33.49 50.68 3.19
N GLY A 779 34.79 50.94 3.08
CA GLY A 779 35.68 51.32 4.19
C GLY A 779 36.82 50.33 4.39
N GLY A 780 38.01 50.85 4.73
CA GLY A 780 39.19 50.06 5.03
C GLY A 780 39.09 49.31 6.35
N ASP A 781 40.09 48.48 6.62
CA ASP A 781 40.16 47.62 7.78
C ASP A 781 40.74 48.30 9.04
N GLY A 782 41.28 49.51 8.91
CA GLY A 782 41.94 50.30 9.94
C GLY A 782 43.37 49.86 10.27
N ALA A 783 43.91 48.85 9.61
CA ALA A 783 45.33 48.51 9.64
C ALA A 783 46.10 49.46 8.71
N ALA A 784 47.43 49.36 8.74
CA ALA A 784 48.29 50.22 7.94
C ALA A 784 48.94 49.37 6.85
N ASP A 785 48.31 49.39 5.68
CA ASP A 785 48.75 48.60 4.54
C ASP A 785 49.83 49.31 3.74
N ASN A 786 50.67 48.53 3.08
CA ASN A 786 51.77 49.03 2.26
C ASN A 786 51.72 48.38 0.88
N ILE A 787 51.24 49.13 -0.11
CA ILE A 787 51.15 48.70 -1.50
C ILE A 787 52.34 49.25 -2.27
N VAL A 788 53.04 48.39 -3.00
CA VAL A 788 54.19 48.76 -3.84
C VAL A 788 53.89 48.37 -5.27
N ILE A 789 53.96 49.31 -6.21
CA ILE A 789 53.68 49.08 -7.62
C ILE A 789 54.91 49.51 -8.42
N ASN A 790 55.43 48.60 -9.23
CA ASN A 790 56.61 48.83 -10.03
C ASN A 790 56.23 49.11 -11.49
N GLY A 791 56.86 50.12 -12.08
CA GLY A 791 56.98 50.34 -13.51
C GLY A 791 57.93 49.33 -14.16
N THR A 792 58.27 49.59 -15.41
CA THR A 792 59.18 48.80 -16.23
C THR A 792 60.63 49.27 -16.05
N GLY A 793 61.55 48.75 -16.86
CA GLY A 793 62.94 49.22 -16.89
C GLY A 793 63.21 50.25 -18.00
N GLY A 794 62.17 50.83 -18.58
CA GLY A 794 62.25 51.96 -19.52
C GLY A 794 61.11 52.96 -19.28
N ASP A 795 61.05 54.00 -20.12
CA ASP A 795 60.17 55.15 -19.90
C ASP A 795 58.68 54.79 -19.73
N ASP A 796 58.14 55.04 -18.54
CA ASP A 796 56.73 54.86 -18.18
C ASP A 796 55.98 56.19 -18.04
N VAL A 797 54.66 56.17 -18.24
CA VAL A 797 53.77 57.32 -17.96
C VAL A 797 52.63 56.85 -17.09
N ILE A 798 52.85 56.88 -15.78
CA ILE A 798 51.94 56.38 -14.75
C ILE A 798 51.06 57.53 -14.25
N THR A 799 49.75 57.34 -14.28
CA THR A 799 48.78 58.32 -13.78
C THR A 799 47.92 57.74 -12.67
N LEU A 800 47.72 58.51 -11.61
CA LEU A 800 46.93 58.13 -10.44
C LEU A 800 45.71 59.05 -10.36
N SER A 801 44.53 58.45 -10.26
CA SER A 801 43.28 59.19 -10.16
C SER A 801 42.26 58.46 -9.31
N LEU A 802 41.34 59.20 -8.68
CA LEU A 802 40.20 58.60 -7.98
C LEU A 802 39.02 58.46 -8.94
N ASN A 803 38.45 57.24 -9.03
CA ASN A 803 37.22 57.03 -9.77
C ASN A 803 35.98 57.54 -8.99
N SER A 804 34.79 57.43 -9.59
CA SER A 804 33.53 57.90 -8.97
C SER A 804 33.18 57.20 -7.65
N ASN A 805 33.74 56.03 -7.39
CA ASN A 805 33.50 55.23 -6.20
C ASN A 805 34.58 55.45 -5.13
N GLY A 806 35.56 56.32 -5.40
CA GLY A 806 36.67 56.59 -4.48
C GLY A 806 37.81 55.59 -4.55
N ALA A 807 37.79 54.63 -5.48
CA ALA A 807 38.92 53.74 -5.72
C ALA A 807 40.07 54.48 -6.40
N LEU A 808 41.30 54.20 -6.00
CA LEU A 808 42.50 54.71 -6.64
C LEU A 808 42.81 53.87 -7.87
N VAL A 809 42.72 54.49 -9.05
CA VAL A 809 43.04 53.89 -10.34
C VAL A 809 44.41 54.36 -10.78
N ILE A 810 45.28 53.40 -11.05
CA ILE A 810 46.68 53.59 -11.44
C ILE A 810 46.81 53.02 -12.85
N ASP A 811 46.99 53.92 -13.81
CA ASP A 811 46.99 53.64 -15.24
C ASP A 811 48.34 53.98 -15.88
N GLY A 812 48.61 53.46 -17.07
CA GLY A 812 49.89 53.64 -17.77
C GLY A 812 50.95 52.57 -17.51
N LEU A 813 50.58 51.52 -16.79
CA LEU A 813 51.35 50.28 -16.60
C LEU A 813 50.85 49.19 -17.56
N ALA A 814 51.58 48.06 -17.66
CA ALA A 814 51.14 46.90 -18.46
C ALA A 814 49.79 46.34 -17.98
N SER A 815 49.57 46.32 -16.66
CA SER A 815 48.30 46.01 -16.01
C SER A 815 47.80 47.22 -15.23
N GLN A 816 46.54 47.61 -15.40
CA GLN A 816 45.94 48.66 -14.56
C GLN A 816 45.84 48.15 -13.12
N VAL A 817 46.27 48.96 -12.14
CA VAL A 817 46.08 48.65 -10.73
C VAL A 817 44.95 49.48 -10.16
N VAL A 818 43.99 48.83 -9.50
CA VAL A 818 42.85 49.49 -8.84
C VAL A 818 42.86 49.13 -7.37
N ILE A 819 42.94 50.14 -6.50
CA ILE A 819 42.94 49.95 -5.05
C ILE A 819 41.66 50.53 -4.48
N GLU A 820 40.86 49.68 -3.86
CA GLU A 820 39.61 50.00 -3.19
C GLU A 820 39.79 50.02 -1.68
N ASN A 821 38.93 50.80 -1.00
CA ASN A 821 38.80 50.79 0.45
C ASN A 821 40.09 51.08 1.25
N PHE A 822 41.06 51.82 0.71
CA PHE A 822 42.22 52.26 1.49
C PHE A 822 41.84 53.22 2.65
N ASP A 823 42.60 53.16 3.73
CA ASP A 823 42.61 54.08 4.86
C ASP A 823 43.67 55.18 4.73
N PHE A 824 43.54 56.22 5.54
CA PHE A 824 44.47 57.36 5.56
C PHE A 824 45.89 57.00 5.99
N ASN A 825 46.05 55.90 6.72
CA ASN A 825 47.34 55.40 7.20
C ASN A 825 47.97 54.37 6.27
N ASP A 826 47.32 54.03 5.16
CA ASP A 826 47.89 53.17 4.13
C ASP A 826 48.89 53.94 3.30
N THR A 827 49.95 53.23 2.89
CA THR A 827 51.00 53.76 2.04
C THR A 827 50.95 53.09 0.67
N ILE A 828 50.91 53.89 -0.38
CA ILE A 828 50.95 53.41 -1.77
C ILE A 828 52.20 53.97 -2.42
N THR A 829 53.14 53.07 -2.71
CA THR A 829 54.44 53.37 -3.31
C THR A 829 54.42 53.04 -4.79
N ILE A 830 54.76 54.00 -5.65
CA ILE A 830 54.97 53.80 -7.09
C ILE A 830 56.45 53.92 -7.39
N LYS A 831 57.04 52.94 -8.08
CA LYS A 831 58.45 52.95 -8.46
C LYS A 831 58.59 52.93 -9.98
N GLY A 832 59.16 53.97 -10.60
CA GLY A 832 59.50 53.97 -12.03
C GLY A 832 60.61 52.99 -12.38
N LEU A 833 61.51 52.71 -11.41
CA LEU A 833 62.68 51.85 -11.52
C LEU A 833 63.77 52.43 -12.43
N GLY A 834 63.56 52.52 -13.74
CA GLY A 834 64.51 53.20 -14.62
C GLY A 834 63.98 53.41 -16.03
N GLY A 835 64.55 54.37 -16.74
CA GLY A 835 63.87 55.05 -17.85
C GLY A 835 63.60 56.50 -17.47
N ASP A 836 63.18 57.33 -18.42
CA ASP A 836 62.74 58.70 -18.12
C ASP A 836 61.23 58.64 -17.82
N ASP A 837 60.86 58.50 -16.55
CA ASP A 837 59.49 58.16 -16.12
C ASP A 837 58.64 59.38 -15.78
N VAL A 838 57.33 59.28 -15.96
CA VAL A 838 56.35 60.28 -15.50
C VAL A 838 55.39 59.62 -14.53
N ILE A 839 55.33 60.10 -13.28
CA ILE A 839 54.34 59.66 -12.29
C ILE A 839 53.49 60.87 -11.88
N GLU A 840 52.21 60.87 -12.24
CA GLU A 840 51.30 62.00 -12.02
C GLU A 840 50.08 61.62 -11.17
N ALA A 841 49.94 62.24 -9.98
CA ALA A 841 48.81 62.04 -9.07
C ALA A 841 47.96 63.30 -8.86
N SER A 842 47.99 64.24 -9.81
CA SER A 842 47.22 65.49 -9.74
C SER A 842 45.69 65.27 -9.68
N GLY A 843 45.22 64.06 -10.04
CA GLY A 843 43.84 63.60 -9.93
C GLY A 843 43.42 63.08 -8.55
N VAL A 844 44.32 63.03 -7.56
CA VAL A 844 44.05 62.52 -6.21
C VAL A 844 43.85 63.70 -5.23
N GLY A 845 42.73 63.70 -4.50
CA GLY A 845 42.38 64.76 -3.55
C GLY A 845 43.09 64.65 -2.19
N PRO A 846 42.91 65.62 -1.27
CA PRO A 846 43.57 65.65 0.05
C PRO A 846 43.09 64.55 1.02
N GLY A 847 42.09 63.75 0.61
CA GLY A 847 41.47 62.67 1.36
C GLY A 847 42.03 61.28 1.04
N GLY A 848 43.09 61.20 0.23
CA GLY A 848 43.69 59.96 -0.26
C GLY A 848 44.67 59.30 0.73
N PRO A 849 45.26 58.16 0.34
CA PRO A 849 46.27 57.45 1.12
C PRO A 849 47.61 58.21 1.09
N HIS A 850 48.59 57.77 1.87
CA HIS A 850 49.94 58.34 1.82
C HIS A 850 50.68 57.85 0.57
N LEU A 851 50.95 58.75 -0.38
CA LEU A 851 51.60 58.40 -1.64
C LEU A 851 53.12 58.58 -1.56
N VAL A 852 53.86 57.59 -2.07
CA VAL A 852 55.33 57.61 -2.16
C VAL A 852 55.72 57.32 -3.61
N PHE A 853 56.36 58.25 -4.31
CA PHE A 853 56.88 58.03 -5.66
C PHE A 853 58.40 57.94 -5.63
N ASP A 854 58.95 56.98 -6.35
CA ASP A 854 60.38 56.74 -6.54
C ASP A 854 60.63 56.65 -8.05
N GLY A 855 61.19 57.70 -8.65
CA GLY A 855 61.44 57.76 -10.10
C GLY A 855 62.43 56.69 -10.53
N GLY A 856 63.55 56.58 -9.82
CA GLY A 856 64.52 55.52 -10.01
C GLY A 856 65.76 56.02 -10.76
N ALA A 857 65.97 55.57 -11.99
CA ALA A 857 67.15 55.94 -12.77
C ALA A 857 66.78 56.44 -14.16
N GLY A 858 67.00 57.73 -14.42
CA GLY A 858 66.66 58.47 -15.63
C GLY A 858 66.25 59.89 -15.27
N ASP A 859 65.81 60.67 -16.25
CA ASP A 859 65.36 62.05 -16.02
C ASP A 859 63.84 62.06 -15.76
N ASP A 860 63.42 61.92 -14.51
CA ASP A 860 62.03 61.61 -14.15
C ASP A 860 61.16 62.85 -13.90
N VAL A 861 59.83 62.71 -14.04
CA VAL A 861 58.82 63.74 -13.71
C VAL A 861 57.82 63.19 -12.70
N LEU A 862 57.92 63.65 -11.46
CA LEU A 862 57.05 63.23 -10.36
C LEU A 862 56.12 64.38 -9.96
N ILE A 863 54.81 64.17 -10.05
CA ILE A 863 53.78 65.15 -9.68
C ILE A 863 52.89 64.56 -8.59
N GLY A 864 53.02 65.10 -7.38
CA GLY A 864 52.23 64.74 -6.21
C GLY A 864 50.77 65.16 -6.30
N SER A 865 50.02 64.76 -5.29
CA SER A 865 48.59 64.97 -5.13
C SER A 865 48.27 66.29 -4.40
N ALA A 866 47.06 66.40 -3.85
CA ALA A 866 46.69 67.44 -2.90
C ALA A 866 46.84 67.00 -1.41
N GLY A 867 47.34 65.77 -1.17
CA GLY A 867 47.64 65.19 0.13
C GLY A 867 49.12 65.36 0.54
N ASN A 868 49.56 64.68 1.60
CA ASN A 868 50.99 64.69 1.95
C ASN A 868 51.69 63.57 1.19
N ASP A 869 52.57 63.93 0.26
CA ASP A 869 53.26 62.95 -0.58
C ASP A 869 54.77 62.90 -0.28
N THR A 870 55.42 61.78 -0.62
CA THR A 870 56.88 61.65 -0.65
C THR A 870 57.33 61.41 -2.09
N LEU A 871 58.04 62.34 -2.69
CA LEU A 871 58.59 62.22 -4.06
C LEU A 871 60.10 62.09 -4.00
N LEU A 872 60.62 60.99 -4.53
CA LEU A 872 62.04 60.66 -4.60
C LEU A 872 62.41 60.56 -6.09
N GLY A 873 63.22 61.49 -6.61
CA GLY A 873 63.64 61.52 -8.02
C GLY A 873 64.53 60.33 -8.34
N GLY A 874 65.75 60.34 -7.83
CA GLY A 874 66.66 59.21 -7.93
C GLY A 874 67.94 59.60 -8.62
N LEU A 875 68.41 58.79 -9.57
CA LEU A 875 69.60 59.08 -10.37
C LEU A 875 69.20 59.72 -11.70
N GLY A 876 69.51 61.00 -11.91
CA GLY A 876 69.23 61.72 -13.16
C GLY A 876 68.81 63.16 -12.89
N ASP A 877 68.41 63.88 -13.93
CA ASP A 877 67.97 65.28 -13.82
C ASP A 877 66.42 65.33 -13.72
N ASP A 878 65.91 65.26 -12.49
CA ASP A 878 64.49 65.03 -12.21
C ASP A 878 63.67 66.31 -12.02
N VAL A 879 62.36 66.22 -12.28
CA VAL A 879 61.36 67.27 -12.01
C VAL A 879 60.35 66.77 -10.97
N LEU A 880 60.40 67.32 -9.76
CA LEU A 880 59.50 66.98 -8.66
C LEU A 880 58.55 68.14 -8.39
N ILE A 881 57.25 67.91 -8.47
CA ILE A 881 56.19 68.89 -8.18
C ILE A 881 55.32 68.32 -7.06
N GLY A 882 55.49 68.80 -5.83
CA GLY A 882 54.80 68.24 -4.66
C GLY A 882 53.28 68.38 -4.66
N GLY A 883 52.73 69.39 -5.35
CA GLY A 883 51.29 69.66 -5.29
C GLY A 883 50.89 70.41 -4.01
N GLY A 884 49.75 70.07 -3.42
CA GLY A 884 49.29 70.70 -2.17
C GLY A 884 49.46 69.74 -1.01
N GLY A 885 49.88 70.20 0.17
CA GLY A 885 50.14 69.29 1.30
C GLY A 885 51.44 69.63 2.01
N LEU A 886 51.90 68.72 2.87
CA LEU A 886 53.23 68.74 3.47
C LEU A 886 54.10 67.65 2.82
N ASP A 887 54.64 67.99 1.66
CA ASP A 887 55.35 67.02 0.83
C ASP A 887 56.83 66.89 1.23
N VAL A 888 57.36 65.70 1.08
CA VAL A 888 58.79 65.38 1.19
C VAL A 888 59.33 65.19 -0.22
N LEU A 889 60.17 66.12 -0.68
CA LEU A 889 60.74 66.11 -2.03
C LEU A 889 62.25 65.92 -1.95
N ASP A 890 62.77 64.85 -2.55
CA ASP A 890 64.21 64.59 -2.68
C ASP A 890 64.53 64.18 -4.11
N GLY A 891 65.14 65.07 -4.89
CA GLY A 891 65.54 64.75 -6.26
C GLY A 891 66.72 63.78 -6.35
N GLY A 892 67.44 63.48 -5.27
CA GLY A 892 68.62 62.62 -5.36
C GLY A 892 69.79 63.25 -6.15
N PRO A 893 70.73 62.43 -6.68
CA PRO A 893 71.87 62.92 -7.47
C PRO A 893 71.54 63.37 -8.90
N GLY A 894 71.69 64.67 -9.18
CA GLY A 894 71.57 65.28 -10.53
C GLY A 894 71.22 66.77 -10.48
N ASP A 895 70.94 67.39 -11.62
CA ASP A 895 70.49 68.77 -11.77
C ASP A 895 68.95 68.86 -11.70
N ASN A 896 68.42 68.69 -10.50
CA ASN A 896 66.97 68.53 -10.27
C ASN A 896 66.17 69.85 -10.18
N VAL A 897 64.93 69.81 -10.65
CA VAL A 897 63.91 70.85 -10.52
C VAL A 897 62.89 70.44 -9.47
N VAL A 898 62.98 71.02 -8.28
CA VAL A 898 62.05 70.76 -7.17
C VAL A 898 61.10 71.95 -6.97
N ILE A 899 59.81 71.70 -7.12
CA ILE A 899 58.73 72.69 -6.98
C ILE A 899 57.78 72.23 -5.87
N GLN A 900 57.95 72.80 -4.70
CA GLN A 900 56.98 72.66 -3.62
C GLN A 900 55.81 73.62 -3.89
N SER A 901 54.62 73.12 -4.20
CA SER A 901 53.49 74.01 -4.52
C SER A 901 52.89 74.58 -3.23
N LEU A 902 53.20 75.86 -2.97
CA LEU A 902 52.68 76.61 -1.83
C LEU A 902 51.47 77.44 -2.27
N LEU A 903 50.28 76.84 -2.35
CA LEU A 903 49.04 77.62 -2.54
C LEU A 903 48.54 78.22 -1.23
N ALA A 904 49.32 79.15 -0.68
CA ALA A 904 48.81 80.27 0.08
C ALA A 904 49.72 81.49 -0.12
N HIS A 905 49.13 82.56 -0.67
CA HIS A 905 49.47 84.00 -0.60
C HIS A 905 49.61 84.70 -1.96
N ALA A 906 48.47 84.93 -2.64
CA ALA A 906 48.32 86.07 -3.54
C ALA A 906 47.50 87.17 -2.86
N ASN A 907 48.18 87.97 -2.04
CA ASN A 907 47.74 89.33 -1.70
C ASN A 907 48.99 90.19 -1.50
N PHE A 908 49.60 90.66 -2.58
CA PHE A 908 50.40 91.88 -2.52
C PHE A 908 50.13 92.79 -3.70
N HIS A 909 49.66 93.98 -3.34
CA HIS A 909 49.51 95.14 -4.19
C HIS A 909 50.83 95.54 -4.87
N ALA A 910 50.66 96.14 -6.05
CA ALA A 910 51.69 96.71 -6.91
C ALA A 910 52.76 97.55 -6.18
N GLY A 911 54.03 97.33 -6.57
CA GLY A 911 55.17 98.14 -6.14
C GLY A 911 56.50 97.70 -6.75
N THR A 912 56.61 97.85 -8.08
CA THR A 912 57.81 98.09 -8.94
C THR A 912 59.19 97.49 -8.59
N LEU A 913 59.70 96.73 -9.58
CA LEU A 913 61.08 96.27 -9.89
C LEU A 913 62.30 96.95 -9.24
N VAL A 914 63.28 96.13 -8.83
CA VAL A 914 64.55 95.90 -9.58
C VAL A 914 64.85 94.40 -9.60
#